data_AF-A9UWM4-F1
#
_entry.id   AF-A9UWM4-F1
#
_cell.length_a   1.000
_cell.length_b   1.000
_cell.length_c   1.000
_cell.angle_alpha   90.00
_cell.angle_beta   90.00
_cell.angle_gamma   90.00
#
_symmetry.space_group_name_H-M   'P 1'
#
loop_
_entity.id
_entity.type
_entity.pdbx_description
1 polymer ?
#
loop_
_entity_poly.entity_id
_entity_poly.type
_entity_poly.pdbx_seq_one_letter_code
_entity_poly.pdbx_strand_id
1 'polypeptide(L)'
;MDVNVEFGDRISDVVVTVSLSLGAALSFMIDQACRTTASEVQLVQVVQAEHLQHYTQKGWWRRSYLRRVVTRIGLGLGLIELLPESRGDDQRAIFASLQRAADDEAANPKEDEIGGDRRAGASGAMVARRVVLVWALVATVATVAQAATVINFNYGWRFRYGPSPDGGTGPNAHCDYQEYYNGTYTLLCGTLALPLIFLAEAAIMSGSPHGSLFQWRIDASNRRCYHGGNTSTCSFNGTAAALNGGRRTSVPSLRTSYDNSAENLDDSAWQTVDAPHDVGCLFIIENAHFSPNNDFRHGSFERNVSWYRKHFALSSDMLVNTSVLLRFEGVFHFAQIWLNGEYLAAHSCGYTEFTVPLHNASSVRTGHNVLAVRVDASYGSGHWYEGGGLYRPVQLVIAPRMAAIVQGGFFVDPEISQQAVRASLEFELDQGVDVSRVQALFVVSKFDGTVLSTTSCSGSSAVATGNSHTCHALLNVANASLWSIQRPTLYMATATLLLDTVAIDSAKTQTGFRFTNWTGASGYWHNGVHLNFRGFSNHNSLTGIGVAMADRVNLVRIQSLRALGANIWRMSHNPYRKSLYDMLDAAGVLVWDENRDYGLEYVQEMHDIVKRDRNHPSIIVWSHCNEVECDQNDNRTGIAYSAQARALDPSRPLAANGFTAALDVQGFSHSKNNTFIQWHAEYPTEPTVLSECCSCTSQRNPAEDRLISSCIRDQNSPGLLPYVTGSLGVWTLTDYYGEPAGSYPSISSSFGQFDLAMFPKQHAYWYRVNWLAMMDTTDAGRPPLPSLDLVHVEDLPNYIQVDNRTATINLISSLPYVEVVGDNHSSGIQAVVVGMSNALTLPVSNKPGGCDFPILATTQCHGLKQDTISQSASACEAACCAEASCSIWQYQDGSGCWRGVYEPASCYNSSRAKNLTWVGAARTAPPVFQRLVARGYDQQHQLRAEHTLVGPMAPSQLSLVVDAPAASTGTGTHLYLDGEDTAMLHVALQDEQGALVTLSSANVSFAVVSGPGRLIGVGNGDHMSLHNPKAQNATTYFGLVRAYVQVTLDCVSAHRGLVANVTLDRGFVDVDVGDCSGAQDIVVEASAPGYPSTTVHIPVSSDAVHAPIQVARQPLNYTYMDHDY
;
A
#
# COMPACT_ATOMS: atom_id res chain seq x y z
N MET A 1 -47.99 -8.82 3.61
CA MET A 1 -47.90 -10.09 4.37
C MET A 1 -49.29 -10.39 4.88
N ASP A 2 -49.99 -11.30 4.24
CA ASP A 2 -51.39 -11.58 4.53
C ASP A 2 -51.50 -12.72 5.55
N VAL A 3 -52.21 -12.44 6.63
CA VAL A 3 -52.45 -13.34 7.77
C VAL A 3 -53.88 -13.84 7.66
N ASN A 4 -54.08 -15.14 7.47
CA ASN A 4 -55.39 -15.77 7.43
C ASN A 4 -55.59 -16.65 8.68
N VAL A 5 -56.76 -16.55 9.31
CA VAL A 5 -57.04 -17.11 10.64
C VAL A 5 -58.26 -18.03 10.59
N GLU A 6 -58.06 -19.32 10.81
CA GLU A 6 -59.13 -20.30 10.99
C GLU A 6 -59.32 -20.61 12.48
N PHE A 7 -60.57 -20.60 12.94
CA PHE A 7 -60.96 -20.90 14.31
C PHE A 7 -61.62 -22.28 14.38
N GLY A 8 -61.10 -23.18 15.22
CA GLY A 8 -61.78 -24.42 15.60
C GLY A 8 -62.79 -24.23 16.75
N ASP A 9 -63.50 -25.30 17.10
CA ASP A 9 -64.57 -25.29 18.14
C ASP A 9 -64.07 -25.06 19.59
N ARG A 10 -62.80 -24.65 19.79
CA ARG A 10 -62.19 -24.39 21.10
C ARG A 10 -61.25 -23.18 21.04
N ILE A 11 -61.24 -22.41 22.12
CA ILE A 11 -60.42 -21.19 22.27
C ILE A 11 -58.90 -21.46 22.19
N SER A 12 -58.45 -22.71 22.38
CA SER A 12 -57.05 -23.13 22.19
C SER A 12 -56.65 -23.37 20.73
N ASP A 13 -57.62 -23.61 19.84
CA ASP A 13 -57.39 -24.28 18.56
C ASP A 13 -57.65 -23.27 17.42
N VAL A 14 -56.71 -22.33 17.26
CA VAL A 14 -56.74 -21.29 16.21
C VAL A 14 -55.50 -21.43 15.33
N VAL A 15 -55.71 -21.69 14.04
CA VAL A 15 -54.62 -21.88 13.06
C VAL A 15 -54.44 -20.59 12.27
N VAL A 16 -53.22 -20.05 12.30
CA VAL A 16 -52.86 -18.79 11.66
C VAL A 16 -51.84 -19.05 10.57
N THR A 17 -52.26 -18.96 9.31
CA THR A 17 -51.39 -19.14 8.13
C THR A 17 -51.00 -17.79 7.56
N VAL A 18 -49.71 -17.59 7.22
CA VAL A 18 -49.21 -16.26 6.82
C VAL A 18 -48.36 -16.32 5.55
N SER A 19 -48.66 -15.47 4.57
CA SER A 19 -47.95 -15.38 3.28
C SER A 19 -47.24 -14.04 3.12
N LEU A 20 -46.00 -14.05 2.64
CA LEU A 20 -45.14 -12.86 2.50
C LEU A 20 -45.05 -12.35 1.06
N SER A 21 -45.19 -11.03 0.91
CA SER A 21 -44.86 -10.24 -0.28
C SER A 21 -44.00 -9.06 0.19
N LEU A 22 -42.94 -8.73 -0.56
CA LEU A 22 -41.92 -7.77 -0.12
C LEU A 22 -42.33 -6.30 -0.29
N GLY A 23 -41.98 -5.49 0.71
CA GLY A 23 -42.14 -4.04 0.73
C GLY A 23 -42.23 -3.53 2.16
N ALA A 24 -41.09 -3.18 2.79
CA ALA A 24 -41.05 -2.85 4.22
C ALA A 24 -39.93 -1.88 4.60
N ALA A 25 -40.25 -0.91 5.47
CA ALA A 25 -39.29 -0.11 6.21
C ALA A 25 -39.84 0.35 7.58
N LEU A 26 -39.49 -0.42 8.62
CA LEU A 26 -39.32 -0.01 10.04
C LEU A 26 -40.53 0.33 10.97
N SER A 27 -40.30 0.11 12.28
CA SER A 27 -40.99 0.63 13.48
C SER A 27 -42.34 0.01 13.94
N PHE A 28 -42.63 -0.22 15.26
CA PHE A 28 -41.81 -0.11 16.50
C PHE A 28 -42.45 -0.82 17.75
N MET A 29 -41.62 -1.47 18.59
CA MET A 29 -41.70 -1.71 20.08
C MET A 29 -42.90 -2.32 20.88
N ILE A 30 -42.57 -3.37 21.69
CA ILE A 30 -42.75 -3.56 23.18
C ILE A 30 -44.16 -3.72 23.83
N ASP A 31 -44.41 -4.82 24.59
CA ASP A 31 -44.29 -4.86 26.10
C ASP A 31 -44.51 -6.27 26.77
N GLN A 32 -44.25 -6.35 28.09
CA GLN A 32 -44.38 -7.45 29.09
C GLN A 32 -43.34 -8.59 29.00
N ALA A 33 -42.39 -8.82 29.91
CA ALA A 33 -42.01 -8.24 31.22
C ALA A 33 -42.81 -8.62 32.50
N CYS A 34 -42.24 -9.49 33.35
CA CYS A 34 -42.23 -9.32 34.83
C CYS A 34 -41.40 -10.37 35.63
N ARG A 35 -40.67 -9.87 36.66
CA ARG A 35 -40.14 -10.54 37.89
C ARG A 35 -38.92 -11.49 37.77
N THR A 36 -37.81 -11.49 38.55
CA THR A 36 -37.11 -10.64 39.58
C THR A 36 -36.88 -11.26 40.98
N THR A 37 -35.60 -11.39 41.40
CA THR A 37 -35.01 -11.36 42.77
C THR A 37 -33.48 -11.10 42.59
N ALA A 38 -32.70 -10.27 43.30
CA ALA A 38 -32.61 -9.81 44.71
C ALA A 38 -32.02 -10.87 45.69
N SER A 39 -31.10 -10.61 46.64
CA SER A 39 -30.34 -9.41 47.14
C SER A 39 -28.83 -9.78 47.36
N GLU A 40 -27.91 -9.29 48.23
CA GLU A 40 -27.85 -8.33 49.38
C GLU A 40 -26.34 -7.91 49.65
N VAL A 41 -25.91 -6.64 49.56
CA VAL A 41 -25.63 -5.62 50.62
C VAL A 41 -24.46 -5.84 51.64
N GLN A 42 -23.41 -4.99 51.55
CA GLN A 42 -22.72 -4.23 52.62
C GLN A 42 -21.54 -3.40 52.01
N LEU A 43 -21.16 -2.14 52.34
CA LEU A 43 -21.59 -1.07 53.28
C LEU A 43 -20.78 -0.89 54.60
N VAL A 44 -19.76 0.00 54.58
CA VAL A 44 -19.20 0.76 55.74
C VAL A 44 -18.86 2.21 55.29
N GLN A 45 -18.99 3.20 56.18
CA GLN A 45 -18.76 4.64 55.92
C GLN A 45 -17.61 5.21 56.77
N VAL A 46 -16.96 6.29 56.32
CA VAL A 46 -16.48 7.41 57.17
C VAL A 46 -16.67 8.73 56.39
N VAL A 47 -16.89 9.84 57.11
CA VAL A 47 -17.18 11.21 56.62
C VAL A 47 -16.34 12.22 57.43
N GLN A 48 -16.30 13.50 56.99
CA GLN A 48 -15.63 14.68 57.62
C GLN A 48 -14.08 14.76 57.50
N ALA A 49 -13.43 15.92 57.71
CA ALA A 49 -13.73 17.33 57.38
C ALA A 49 -12.58 18.25 57.84
N GLU A 50 -12.55 19.50 57.33
CA GLU A 50 -11.83 20.67 57.90
C GLU A 50 -10.28 20.60 58.04
N HIS A 51 -9.61 21.65 58.54
CA HIS A 51 -9.32 22.93 57.87
C HIS A 51 -8.18 23.67 58.63
N LEU A 52 -7.48 24.61 57.97
CA LEU A 52 -6.70 25.72 58.56
C LEU A 52 -5.59 25.48 59.62
N GLN A 53 -4.35 25.86 59.27
CA GLN A 53 -3.46 26.81 60.00
C GLN A 53 -2.15 27.02 59.19
N HIS A 54 -1.37 28.10 59.28
CA HIS A 54 -1.67 29.56 59.29
C HIS A 54 -0.35 30.36 59.12
N TYR A 55 -0.31 31.41 58.26
CA TYR A 55 0.70 32.51 58.21
C TYR A 55 2.18 32.17 57.91
N THR A 56 3.07 33.05 57.40
CA THR A 56 3.05 34.48 56.92
C THR A 56 4.11 34.64 55.77
N GLN A 57 4.52 35.76 55.15
CA GLN A 57 4.37 37.24 55.31
C GLN A 57 4.71 37.99 53.99
N LYS A 58 4.38 39.31 53.92
CA LYS A 58 5.02 40.42 53.14
C LYS A 58 5.08 40.42 51.58
N GLY A 59 4.57 41.54 50.99
CA GLY A 59 4.93 42.09 49.66
C GLY A 59 4.03 41.67 48.47
N TRP A 60 2.84 42.23 48.19
CA TRP A 60 2.51 43.59 47.66
C TRP A 60 3.13 43.86 46.27
N TRP A 61 2.40 44.13 45.16
CA TRP A 61 0.98 44.52 44.92
C TRP A 61 0.28 43.54 43.92
N ARG A 62 -1.00 43.14 44.05
CA ARG A 62 -2.30 43.88 43.88
C ARG A 62 -2.56 44.35 42.43
N ARG A 63 -3.69 44.06 41.75
CA ARG A 63 -4.99 43.42 42.13
C ARG A 63 -5.55 42.49 41.02
N SER A 64 -5.81 41.23 41.40
CA SER A 64 -7.14 40.56 41.53
C SER A 64 -8.18 40.63 40.40
N TYR A 65 -8.69 39.52 39.82
CA TYR A 65 -9.50 38.38 40.36
C TYR A 65 -10.97 38.73 40.70
N LEU A 66 -11.99 37.86 40.52
CA LEU A 66 -12.24 36.73 39.57
C LEU A 66 -13.70 36.19 39.76
N ARG A 67 -14.32 35.66 38.70
CA ARG A 67 -15.38 34.60 38.63
C ARG A 67 -16.66 34.63 39.53
N ARG A 68 -17.77 34.31 38.83
CA ARG A 68 -18.91 33.41 39.16
C ARG A 68 -20.21 33.94 39.82
N VAL A 69 -21.31 33.66 39.10
CA VAL A 69 -22.69 33.31 39.54
C VAL A 69 -23.54 34.40 40.23
N VAL A 70 -24.68 34.76 39.61
CA VAL A 70 -26.06 34.65 40.15
C VAL A 70 -27.12 35.08 39.10
N THR A 71 -28.03 34.13 38.81
CA THR A 71 -29.48 34.18 38.52
C THR A 71 -30.26 35.52 38.38
N ARG A 72 -31.02 35.63 37.25
CA ARG A 72 -32.35 36.31 37.01
C ARG A 72 -32.52 37.86 36.89
N ILE A 73 -33.18 38.22 35.77
CA ILE A 73 -34.31 39.18 35.59
C ILE A 73 -34.04 40.72 35.65
N GLY A 74 -34.65 41.45 34.68
CA GLY A 74 -34.71 42.92 34.55
C GLY A 74 -34.13 43.38 33.21
N LEU A 75 -34.87 43.76 32.15
CA LEU A 75 -35.87 44.83 31.91
C LEU A 75 -35.34 46.28 31.95
N GLY A 76 -35.53 46.97 30.82
CA GLY A 76 -35.27 48.40 30.59
C GLY A 76 -33.83 48.75 30.19
N LEU A 77 -33.53 49.86 29.50
CA LEU A 77 -34.24 50.72 28.54
C LEU A 77 -33.27 51.88 28.19
N GLY A 78 -33.18 52.33 26.93
CA GLY A 78 -32.26 53.41 26.49
C GLY A 78 -31.73 53.12 25.08
N LEU A 79 -32.19 53.76 23.99
CA LEU A 79 -32.06 55.18 23.59
C LEU A 79 -30.60 55.52 23.17
N ILE A 80 -30.32 56.18 22.03
CA ILE A 80 -31.20 56.92 21.10
C ILE A 80 -30.55 57.11 19.69
N GLU A 81 -31.33 57.57 18.69
CA GLU A 81 -30.91 58.17 17.39
C GLU A 81 -30.19 57.26 16.35
N LEU A 82 -30.29 57.45 15.02
CA LEU A 82 -31.02 58.43 14.17
C LEU A 82 -31.39 57.82 12.79
N LEU A 83 -32.37 58.39 12.09
CA LEU A 83 -32.74 58.08 10.69
C LEU A 83 -32.09 59.10 9.72
N PRO A 84 -32.12 58.87 8.39
CA PRO A 84 -33.20 59.52 7.63
C PRO A 84 -33.87 58.69 6.51
N GLU A 85 -35.07 59.17 6.19
CA GLU A 85 -36.11 58.76 5.24
C GLU A 85 -35.71 58.22 3.84
N SER A 86 -36.53 57.29 3.34
CA SER A 86 -37.36 57.54 2.13
C SER A 86 -38.66 56.70 2.16
N ARG A 87 -39.69 57.14 1.42
CA ARG A 87 -41.04 56.52 1.31
C ARG A 87 -41.24 56.03 -0.13
N GLY A 88 -42.12 55.09 -0.48
CA GLY A 88 -43.16 54.32 0.23
C GLY A 88 -44.15 53.75 -0.83
N ASP A 89 -45.18 52.94 -0.55
CA ASP A 89 -45.71 52.36 0.70
C ASP A 89 -46.39 50.99 0.42
N ASP A 90 -46.14 50.35 -0.74
CA ASP A 90 -47.02 49.34 -1.37
C ASP A 90 -46.99 47.92 -0.74
N GLN A 91 -47.13 47.85 0.59
CA GLN A 91 -47.25 46.62 1.37
C GLN A 91 -48.53 46.55 2.21
N ARG A 92 -49.45 47.52 2.08
CA ARG A 92 -50.76 47.50 2.78
C ARG A 92 -51.92 46.86 2.00
N ALA A 93 -51.77 46.60 0.70
CA ALA A 93 -52.78 45.87 -0.08
C ALA A 93 -52.76 44.35 0.20
N ILE A 94 -51.56 43.75 0.30
CA ILE A 94 -51.39 42.29 0.34
C ILE A 94 -51.87 41.69 1.68
N PHE A 95 -51.53 42.30 2.81
CA PHE A 95 -51.98 41.84 4.13
C PHE A 95 -53.50 41.98 4.35
N ALA A 96 -54.18 42.88 3.64
CA ALA A 96 -55.63 43.09 3.75
C ALA A 96 -56.48 42.07 2.96
N SER A 97 -55.85 41.21 2.16
CA SER A 97 -56.52 40.13 1.41
C SER A 97 -56.39 38.79 2.15
N LEU A 98 -55.19 38.43 2.61
CA LEU A 98 -54.91 37.16 3.29
C LEU A 98 -55.67 36.98 4.62
N GLN A 99 -55.92 38.06 5.37
CA GLN A 99 -56.69 37.97 6.61
C GLN A 99 -58.16 37.57 6.36
N ARG A 100 -58.76 38.04 5.26
CA ARG A 100 -60.19 37.77 4.96
C ARG A 100 -60.47 36.38 4.40
N ALA A 101 -59.46 35.62 4.02
CA ALA A 101 -59.61 34.21 3.67
C ALA A 101 -59.52 33.28 4.89
N ALA A 102 -59.02 33.77 6.04
CA ALA A 102 -58.85 32.98 7.26
C ALA A 102 -60.04 33.09 8.24
N ASP A 103 -60.78 34.20 8.18
CA ASP A 103 -61.81 34.52 9.18
C ASP A 103 -63.22 33.96 8.81
N ASP A 104 -63.47 33.58 7.54
CA ASP A 104 -64.78 33.08 7.05
C ASP A 104 -65.02 31.57 7.27
N GLU A 105 -63.99 30.75 7.51
CA GLU A 105 -64.12 29.29 7.68
C GLU A 105 -64.41 28.85 9.14
N ALA A 106 -64.62 29.80 10.06
CA ALA A 106 -64.63 29.58 11.50
C ALA A 106 -65.98 29.86 12.22
N ALA A 107 -67.10 29.98 11.49
CA ALA A 107 -68.30 30.66 12.03
C ALA A 107 -69.68 30.00 11.78
N ASN A 108 -69.86 28.68 11.97
CA ASN A 108 -71.21 28.13 12.22
C ASN A 108 -71.25 26.77 12.97
N PRO A 109 -71.66 26.71 14.25
CA PRO A 109 -71.75 25.45 15.02
C PRO A 109 -73.20 25.06 15.43
N LYS A 110 -73.67 23.91 14.91
CA LYS A 110 -74.79 23.09 15.41
C LYS A 110 -74.53 21.62 15.00
N GLU A 111 -74.90 20.58 15.74
CA GLU A 111 -75.70 20.46 16.98
C GLU A 111 -75.10 19.38 17.91
N ASP A 112 -75.68 19.14 19.09
CA ASP A 112 -75.03 18.42 20.22
C ASP A 112 -74.94 16.88 20.13
N GLU A 113 -73.85 16.30 20.64
CA GLU A 113 -73.91 15.31 21.74
C GLU A 113 -72.60 15.29 22.57
N ILE A 114 -72.60 14.65 23.75
CA ILE A 114 -71.92 15.23 24.96
C ILE A 114 -70.72 14.43 25.53
N GLY A 115 -69.64 15.16 25.85
CA GLY A 115 -68.55 14.79 26.78
C GLY A 115 -67.26 14.25 26.11
N GLY A 116 -66.03 14.58 26.53
CA GLY A 116 -65.50 15.32 27.69
C GLY A 116 -64.33 14.54 28.34
N ASP A 117 -63.15 15.09 28.69
CA ASP A 117 -62.65 16.47 28.64
C ASP A 117 -61.11 16.52 28.36
N ARG A 118 -60.65 17.65 27.79
CA ARG A 118 -59.29 18.20 27.63
C ARG A 118 -58.03 17.31 27.53
N ARG A 119 -57.30 17.52 26.42
CA ARG A 119 -55.82 17.40 26.29
C ARG A 119 -55.22 18.69 25.70
N ALA A 120 -53.88 18.74 25.64
CA ALA A 120 -53.03 19.65 24.87
C ALA A 120 -52.84 21.11 25.36
N GLY A 121 -51.64 21.38 25.87
CA GLY A 121 -50.89 22.61 25.59
C GLY A 121 -49.89 22.35 24.45
N ALA A 122 -49.57 23.35 23.64
CA ALA A 122 -48.89 23.15 22.35
C ALA A 122 -47.37 23.36 22.37
N SER A 123 -46.62 22.45 21.74
CA SER A 123 -45.26 22.69 21.21
C SER A 123 -44.89 21.60 20.18
N GLY A 124 -44.44 21.99 18.97
CA GLY A 124 -43.98 21.03 17.95
C GLY A 124 -43.91 21.54 16.50
N ALA A 125 -44.81 22.47 16.10
CA ALA A 125 -44.98 22.87 14.71
C ALA A 125 -43.75 23.48 14.01
N MET A 126 -42.77 23.99 14.77
CA MET A 126 -41.56 24.64 14.22
C MET A 126 -40.40 23.68 13.93
N VAL A 127 -40.41 22.46 14.45
CA VAL A 127 -39.37 21.44 14.16
C VAL A 127 -39.72 20.66 12.90
N ALA A 128 -41.00 20.28 12.75
CA ALA A 128 -41.48 19.45 11.64
C ALA A 128 -41.12 20.01 10.24
N ARG A 129 -41.25 21.33 10.02
CA ARG A 129 -40.94 21.95 8.72
C ARG A 129 -39.47 21.87 8.30
N ARG A 130 -38.50 21.73 9.23
CA ARG A 130 -37.11 21.46 8.87
C ARG A 130 -36.87 19.97 8.60
N VAL A 131 -37.48 19.09 9.40
CA VAL A 131 -37.33 17.63 9.25
C VAL A 131 -37.92 17.12 7.92
N VAL A 132 -39.11 17.59 7.54
CA VAL A 132 -39.76 17.18 6.28
C VAL A 132 -38.96 17.62 5.05
N LEU A 133 -38.33 18.81 5.08
CA LEU A 133 -37.45 19.25 4.00
C LEU A 133 -36.18 18.40 3.87
N VAL A 134 -35.57 17.98 4.99
CA VAL A 134 -34.42 17.07 4.97
C VAL A 134 -34.81 15.69 4.41
N TRP A 135 -35.93 15.12 4.85
CA TRP A 135 -36.40 13.83 4.32
C TRP A 135 -36.83 13.91 2.86
N ALA A 136 -37.42 15.02 2.41
CA ALA A 136 -37.71 15.24 1.00
C ALA A 136 -36.42 15.33 0.16
N LEU A 137 -35.39 16.02 0.63
CA LEU A 137 -34.11 16.09 -0.08
C LEU A 137 -33.44 14.70 -0.16
N VAL A 138 -33.34 13.99 0.97
CA VAL A 138 -32.74 12.65 1.04
C VAL A 138 -33.50 11.62 0.20
N ALA A 139 -34.84 11.68 0.17
CA ALA A 139 -35.65 10.81 -0.68
C ALA A 139 -35.57 11.17 -2.18
N THR A 140 -35.41 12.45 -2.52
CA THR A 140 -35.27 12.87 -3.93
C THR A 140 -33.89 12.51 -4.49
N VAL A 141 -32.85 12.48 -3.63
CA VAL A 141 -31.50 11.97 -3.96
C VAL A 141 -31.48 10.47 -4.28
N ALA A 142 -32.57 9.73 -4.03
CA ALA A 142 -32.75 8.37 -4.54
C ALA A 142 -33.19 8.31 -6.02
N THR A 143 -33.48 9.44 -6.67
CA THR A 143 -33.50 9.48 -8.15
C THR A 143 -32.08 9.40 -8.69
N VAL A 144 -31.86 8.49 -9.64
CA VAL A 144 -30.52 8.08 -10.09
C VAL A 144 -29.77 9.25 -10.70
N ALA A 145 -28.75 9.73 -9.99
CA ALA A 145 -27.70 10.54 -10.57
C ALA A 145 -27.03 9.77 -11.71
N GLN A 146 -26.74 10.40 -12.85
CA GLN A 146 -25.92 9.80 -13.91
C GLN A 146 -24.42 9.85 -13.55
N ALA A 147 -24.11 9.41 -12.33
CA ALA A 147 -22.76 9.25 -11.81
C ALA A 147 -21.88 8.54 -12.83
N ALA A 148 -20.67 9.06 -13.04
CA ALA A 148 -19.77 8.61 -14.09
C ALA A 148 -19.62 7.07 -14.09
N THR A 149 -20.04 6.44 -15.19
CA THR A 149 -20.04 4.98 -15.36
C THR A 149 -18.60 4.53 -15.58
N VAL A 150 -18.01 3.94 -14.54
CA VAL A 150 -16.64 3.40 -14.57
C VAL A 150 -16.70 1.93 -14.99
N ILE A 151 -16.18 1.65 -16.18
CA ILE A 151 -16.11 0.31 -16.76
C ILE A 151 -14.68 -0.21 -16.58
N ASN A 152 -14.54 -1.43 -16.03
CA ASN A 152 -13.23 -2.07 -15.95
C ASN A 152 -12.70 -2.35 -17.37
N PHE A 153 -11.53 -1.81 -17.70
CA PHE A 153 -10.94 -1.90 -19.04
C PHE A 153 -9.67 -2.79 -19.05
N ASN A 154 -9.44 -3.52 -17.95
CA ASN A 154 -8.26 -4.35 -17.72
C ASN A 154 -8.15 -5.57 -18.63
N TYR A 155 -9.24 -6.32 -18.85
CA TYR A 155 -9.15 -7.62 -19.52
C TYR A 155 -8.96 -7.51 -21.02
N GLY A 156 -8.12 -8.36 -21.61
CA GLY A 156 -8.06 -8.56 -23.07
C GLY A 156 -7.48 -7.37 -23.84
N TRP A 157 -6.17 -7.21 -23.72
CA TRP A 157 -5.33 -6.38 -24.57
C TRP A 157 -4.45 -7.29 -25.43
N ARG A 158 -4.33 -6.96 -26.72
CA ARG A 158 -3.28 -7.51 -27.60
C ARG A 158 -1.95 -6.90 -27.20
N PHE A 159 -0.92 -7.71 -27.05
CA PHE A 159 0.37 -7.29 -26.53
C PHE A 159 1.55 -7.77 -27.39
N ARG A 160 2.55 -6.89 -27.53
CA ARG A 160 3.82 -7.20 -28.19
C ARG A 160 5.00 -6.52 -27.48
N TYR A 161 6.05 -7.28 -27.22
CA TYR A 161 7.32 -6.79 -26.70
C TYR A 161 8.33 -6.52 -27.83
N GLY A 162 9.29 -5.62 -27.56
CA GLY A 162 10.43 -5.33 -28.43
C GLY A 162 10.24 -4.14 -29.38
N PRO A 163 11.31 -3.73 -30.08
CA PRO A 163 11.29 -2.59 -30.99
C PRO A 163 10.42 -2.85 -32.22
N SER A 164 9.89 -1.76 -32.79
CA SER A 164 9.05 -1.82 -33.99
C SER A 164 9.88 -2.13 -35.25
N PRO A 165 9.36 -2.94 -36.22
CA PRO A 165 10.13 -3.33 -37.41
C PRO A 165 10.62 -2.15 -38.27
N ASP A 166 9.90 -1.04 -38.24
CA ASP A 166 10.16 0.23 -38.94
C ASP A 166 11.33 1.04 -38.33
N GLY A 167 12.45 0.38 -38.07
CA GLY A 167 13.74 1.01 -37.75
C GLY A 167 13.79 1.79 -36.43
N GLY A 168 12.77 1.66 -35.58
CA GLY A 168 12.69 2.30 -34.27
C GLY A 168 13.62 1.65 -33.24
N THR A 169 14.93 1.73 -33.46
CA THR A 169 15.92 1.32 -32.47
C THR A 169 15.74 2.12 -31.19
N GLY A 170 15.29 1.46 -30.11
CA GLY A 170 15.72 1.86 -28.77
C GLY A 170 17.25 1.93 -28.81
N PRO A 171 17.87 3.06 -28.46
CA PRO A 171 19.18 3.36 -29.00
C PRO A 171 20.26 2.47 -28.36
N ASN A 172 20.67 1.46 -29.14
CA ASN A 172 22.08 1.09 -29.26
C ASN A 172 22.88 2.27 -29.84
N ALA A 173 22.85 3.39 -29.13
CA ALA A 173 23.83 4.44 -29.27
C ALA A 173 25.16 3.87 -28.78
N HIS A 174 25.93 3.32 -29.71
CA HIS A 174 27.32 3.74 -29.74
C HIS A 174 27.33 5.26 -29.60
N CYS A 175 27.97 5.78 -28.55
CA CYS A 175 28.18 7.20 -28.36
C CYS A 175 29.18 7.70 -29.40
N ASP A 176 28.75 7.74 -30.66
CA ASP A 176 29.54 8.13 -31.82
C ASP A 176 29.66 9.66 -31.80
N TYR A 177 30.61 10.12 -30.99
CA TYR A 177 30.85 11.51 -30.66
C TYR A 177 31.56 12.22 -31.84
N GLN A 178 30.86 12.32 -32.98
CA GLN A 178 31.34 13.02 -34.16
C GLN A 178 31.44 14.53 -33.88
N GLU A 179 32.64 14.99 -33.59
CA GLU A 179 32.97 16.40 -33.40
C GLU A 179 32.69 17.21 -34.68
N TYR A 180 31.56 17.91 -34.73
CA TYR A 180 31.28 18.92 -35.76
C TYR A 180 32.07 20.23 -35.55
N TYR A 181 33.40 20.10 -35.45
CA TYR A 181 34.34 21.22 -35.38
C TYR A 181 34.71 21.73 -36.79
N ASN A 182 33.83 22.55 -37.38
CA ASN A 182 34.19 23.75 -38.17
C ASN A 182 32.93 24.39 -38.78
N GLY A 183 32.73 25.69 -38.53
CA GLY A 183 31.57 26.43 -39.04
C GLY A 183 31.50 27.86 -38.50
N THR A 184 32.38 28.74 -38.99
CA THR A 184 32.45 30.14 -38.55
C THR A 184 31.15 30.90 -38.88
N TYR A 185 30.49 31.43 -37.85
CA TYR A 185 29.47 32.47 -38.00
C TYR A 185 29.88 33.74 -37.26
N THR A 186 29.73 34.88 -37.94
CA THR A 186 30.35 36.16 -37.57
C THR A 186 29.50 36.94 -36.57
N LEU A 187 30.16 37.69 -35.67
CA LEU A 187 29.50 38.70 -34.82
C LEU A 187 28.73 39.74 -35.66
N LEU A 188 27.61 40.21 -35.13
CA LEU A 188 27.13 41.57 -35.35
C LEU A 188 26.51 42.12 -34.06
N CYS A 189 27.03 43.25 -33.59
CA CYS A 189 26.67 43.82 -32.28
C CYS A 189 25.40 44.69 -32.35
N GLY A 190 24.61 44.69 -31.27
CA GLY A 190 23.49 45.60 -31.07
C GLY A 190 23.27 45.89 -29.58
N THR A 191 23.88 46.95 -29.07
CA THR A 191 23.86 47.33 -27.64
C THR A 191 22.65 48.19 -27.28
N LEU A 192 22.12 48.06 -26.05
CA LEU A 192 21.89 49.21 -25.16
C LEU A 192 21.61 48.80 -23.68
N ALA A 193 21.77 49.79 -22.80
CA ALA A 193 21.65 49.80 -21.33
C ALA A 193 20.20 50.16 -20.87
N LEU A 194 19.74 50.12 -19.59
CA LEU A 194 20.19 49.74 -18.22
C LEU A 194 18.87 49.52 -17.36
N PRO A 195 18.89 49.13 -16.06
CA PRO A 195 17.70 48.63 -15.33
C PRO A 195 17.05 49.63 -14.35
N LEU A 196 15.84 49.32 -13.81
CA LEU A 196 15.55 49.31 -12.35
C LEU A 196 14.12 48.82 -11.96
N ILE A 197 14.07 48.30 -10.73
CA ILE A 197 12.99 47.70 -9.90
C ILE A 197 11.70 48.54 -9.74
N PHE A 198 10.50 47.91 -9.71
CA PHE A 198 9.53 47.95 -8.59
C PHE A 198 8.41 46.88 -8.71
N LEU A 199 7.39 46.91 -7.83
CA LEU A 199 6.59 45.76 -7.38
C LEU A 199 5.09 45.76 -7.80
N ALA A 200 4.54 44.54 -7.85
CA ALA A 200 3.18 44.11 -7.46
C ALA A 200 1.96 44.20 -8.42
N GLU A 201 1.09 43.19 -8.22
CA GLU A 201 -0.36 43.05 -8.49
C GLU A 201 -0.95 42.86 -9.92
N ALA A 202 -1.66 41.70 -10.01
CA ALA A 202 -2.94 41.44 -10.68
C ALA A 202 -3.11 41.47 -12.23
N ALA A 203 -3.28 40.24 -12.77
CA ALA A 203 -4.29 39.83 -13.75
C ALA A 203 -4.41 40.50 -15.15
N ILE A 204 -4.03 39.74 -16.19
CA ILE A 204 -4.89 39.50 -17.38
C ILE A 204 -4.82 38.00 -17.73
N MET A 205 -5.97 37.37 -17.98
CA MET A 205 -6.09 36.05 -18.62
C MET A 205 -6.55 36.21 -20.07
N SER A 206 -5.95 35.49 -21.03
CA SER A 206 -6.63 34.96 -22.24
C SER A 206 -5.64 34.26 -23.19
N GLY A 207 -6.06 33.13 -23.79
CA GLY A 207 -5.43 32.55 -24.99
C GLY A 207 -4.32 31.52 -24.79
N SER A 208 -4.68 30.24 -24.94
CA SER A 208 -3.77 29.11 -25.26
C SER A 208 -3.40 29.14 -26.77
N PRO A 209 -2.45 28.35 -27.33
CA PRO A 209 -1.77 27.20 -26.71
C PRO A 209 -0.25 27.02 -26.96
N HIS A 210 0.30 25.99 -26.28
CA HIS A 210 1.50 25.20 -26.58
C HIS A 210 2.63 25.85 -27.44
N GLY A 211 3.69 26.33 -26.76
CA GLY A 211 4.96 26.69 -27.40
C GLY A 211 6.14 26.54 -26.43
N SER A 212 7.13 25.73 -26.78
CA SER A 212 8.28 25.41 -25.92
C SER A 212 9.35 26.51 -25.90
N LEU A 213 9.66 27.07 -24.73
CA LEU A 213 10.80 27.98 -24.52
C LEU A 213 11.55 27.71 -23.21
N PHE A 214 12.10 26.51 -23.05
CA PHE A 214 13.08 26.20 -22.01
C PHE A 214 14.46 26.77 -22.38
N GLN A 215 14.83 27.91 -21.82
CA GLN A 215 16.11 28.58 -22.11
C GLN A 215 17.19 28.20 -21.11
N TRP A 216 17.97 27.17 -21.44
CA TRP A 216 19.07 26.64 -20.63
C TRP A 216 20.19 27.68 -20.40
N ARG A 217 20.72 27.73 -19.18
CA ARG A 217 22.05 28.29 -18.90
C ARG A 217 23.05 27.15 -18.85
N ILE A 218 24.03 27.16 -19.73
CA ILE A 218 25.14 26.19 -19.74
C ILE A 218 26.36 26.83 -19.07
N ASP A 219 26.80 26.29 -17.93
CA ASP A 219 28.17 26.52 -17.45
C ASP A 219 29.09 25.52 -18.14
N ALA A 220 29.88 26.01 -19.10
CA ALA A 220 30.79 25.19 -19.88
C ALA A 220 32.10 24.81 -19.15
N SER A 221 32.27 25.18 -17.87
CA SER A 221 33.54 25.00 -17.13
C SER A 221 33.65 23.69 -16.36
N ASN A 222 32.55 23.11 -15.88
CA ASN A 222 32.57 21.92 -15.01
C ASN A 222 32.33 20.62 -15.79
N ARG A 223 33.40 19.90 -16.13
CA ARG A 223 33.36 18.50 -16.62
C ARG A 223 32.98 17.52 -15.49
N ARG A 224 31.73 17.58 -15.00
CA ARG A 224 31.19 16.67 -13.98
C ARG A 224 30.01 15.89 -14.56
N CYS A 225 30.07 14.56 -14.49
CA CYS A 225 28.86 13.75 -14.59
C CYS A 225 28.17 13.80 -13.22
N TYR A 226 26.88 14.16 -13.17
CA TYR A 226 26.13 14.21 -11.92
C TYR A 226 25.61 12.82 -11.56
N HIS A 227 26.36 12.12 -10.71
CA HIS A 227 25.87 11.02 -9.87
C HIS A 227 26.55 11.11 -8.50
N GLY A 228 25.85 10.72 -7.43
CA GLY A 228 26.34 10.84 -6.06
C GLY A 228 27.58 9.97 -5.81
N GLY A 229 28.67 10.58 -5.33
CA GLY A 229 29.90 9.86 -4.99
C GLY A 229 31.16 10.71 -5.09
N ASN A 230 31.63 11.23 -3.95
CA ASN A 230 32.93 11.90 -3.85
C ASN A 230 34.09 10.88 -3.91
N THR A 231 34.36 10.29 -5.09
CA THR A 231 35.68 9.68 -5.44
C THR A 231 35.80 9.18 -6.89
N SER A 232 34.70 8.93 -7.61
CA SER A 232 34.73 8.26 -8.94
C SER A 232 35.16 9.19 -10.08
N THR A 233 36.47 9.35 -10.24
CA THR A 233 37.03 9.89 -11.49
C THR A 233 36.73 8.93 -12.65
N CYS A 234 36.03 9.41 -13.68
CA CYS A 234 35.68 8.62 -14.86
C CYS A 234 36.92 8.35 -15.75
N SER A 235 37.67 7.30 -15.42
CA SER A 235 38.84 6.86 -16.17
C SER A 235 38.44 6.01 -17.38
N PHE A 236 38.37 6.64 -18.56
CA PHE A 236 38.07 5.97 -19.84
C PHE A 236 39.22 5.03 -20.28
N ASN A 237 39.28 3.83 -19.70
CA ASN A 237 40.25 2.78 -20.04
C ASN A 237 39.63 1.65 -20.89
N GLY A 238 39.37 1.96 -22.16
CA GLY A 238 39.51 1.04 -23.30
C GLY A 238 38.58 -0.18 -23.47
N THR A 239 37.90 -0.69 -22.44
CA THR A 239 37.13 -1.95 -22.53
C THR A 239 35.80 -1.89 -21.78
N ALA A 240 34.71 -2.27 -22.45
CA ALA A 240 33.36 -2.49 -21.92
C ALA A 240 32.76 -1.30 -21.11
N ALA A 241 32.22 -0.31 -21.82
CA ALA A 241 31.45 0.78 -21.21
C ALA A 241 30.05 0.29 -20.75
N ALA A 242 29.95 -0.20 -19.52
CA ALA A 242 28.68 -0.50 -18.86
C ALA A 242 27.98 0.81 -18.43
N LEU A 243 27.23 1.44 -19.34
CA LEU A 243 26.44 2.64 -19.10
C LEU A 243 25.04 2.51 -19.72
N ASN A 244 24.12 1.88 -18.97
CA ASN A 244 22.67 1.96 -19.19
C ASN A 244 21.98 1.95 -17.82
N GLY A 245 20.82 2.60 -17.72
CA GLY A 245 20.17 2.90 -16.43
C GLY A 245 20.66 4.20 -15.78
N GLY A 246 20.70 5.29 -16.54
CA GLY A 246 20.71 6.65 -15.98
C GLY A 246 19.31 7.26 -16.06
N ARG A 247 18.95 8.14 -15.12
CA ARG A 247 17.73 8.96 -15.17
C ARG A 247 17.69 9.69 -16.52
N ARG A 248 16.56 9.65 -17.23
CA ARG A 248 16.47 10.11 -18.63
C ARG A 248 16.68 11.63 -18.75
N THR A 249 17.89 12.06 -19.11
CA THR A 249 18.28 13.49 -19.16
C THR A 249 17.64 14.30 -20.30
N SER A 250 16.87 13.65 -21.17
CA SER A 250 16.04 14.30 -22.19
C SER A 250 14.82 13.44 -22.52
N VAL A 251 13.70 14.10 -22.79
CA VAL A 251 12.50 13.46 -23.36
C VAL A 251 12.84 13.02 -24.79
N PRO A 252 12.53 11.77 -25.21
CA PRO A 252 12.79 11.35 -26.58
C PRO A 252 11.96 12.19 -27.57
N SER A 253 12.44 12.34 -28.81
CA SER A 253 11.69 13.02 -29.85
C SER A 253 10.31 12.37 -30.04
N LEU A 254 9.25 13.13 -29.79
CA LEU A 254 7.85 12.67 -29.84
C LEU A 254 7.44 12.29 -31.27
N ARG A 255 7.71 11.04 -31.64
CA ARG A 255 7.18 10.42 -32.85
C ARG A 255 5.70 10.13 -32.63
N THR A 256 4.84 10.75 -33.45
CA THR A 256 3.37 10.68 -33.37
C THR A 256 2.75 9.64 -34.32
N SER A 257 3.55 8.89 -35.07
CA SER A 257 3.08 7.88 -36.04
C SER A 257 4.03 6.69 -36.10
N TYR A 258 3.54 5.49 -35.78
CA TYR A 258 4.25 4.21 -35.86
C TYR A 258 3.39 3.16 -36.58
N ASP A 259 4.02 2.15 -37.18
CA ASP A 259 3.28 1.07 -37.86
C ASP A 259 2.37 0.32 -36.87
N ASN A 260 2.86 0.07 -35.64
CA ASN A 260 2.07 -0.53 -34.56
C ASN A 260 0.87 0.33 -34.08
N SER A 261 0.84 1.64 -34.37
CA SER A 261 -0.29 2.53 -34.01
C SER A 261 -1.38 2.61 -35.07
N ALA A 262 -1.19 2.02 -36.27
CA ALA A 262 -2.17 2.07 -37.35
C ALA A 262 -3.48 1.35 -37.00
N GLU A 263 -4.63 1.92 -37.39
CA GLU A 263 -5.96 1.34 -37.13
C GLU A 263 -6.06 -0.09 -37.69
N ASN A 264 -5.67 -0.26 -38.95
CA ASN A 264 -5.83 -1.48 -39.76
C ASN A 264 -4.65 -2.47 -39.68
N LEU A 265 -3.82 -2.38 -38.63
CA LEU A 265 -2.79 -3.38 -38.34
C LEU A 265 -3.42 -4.71 -37.94
N ASP A 266 -2.94 -5.81 -38.53
CA ASP A 266 -3.23 -7.16 -38.05
C ASP A 266 -2.39 -7.47 -36.80
N ASP A 267 -3.07 -7.52 -35.66
CA ASP A 267 -2.54 -7.90 -34.35
C ASP A 267 -3.10 -9.26 -33.86
N SER A 268 -3.71 -10.05 -34.75
CA SER A 268 -4.29 -11.36 -34.38
C SER A 268 -3.26 -12.37 -33.86
N ALA A 269 -1.99 -12.21 -34.26
CA ALA A 269 -0.84 -12.98 -33.80
C ALA A 269 -0.15 -12.41 -32.54
N TRP A 270 -0.67 -11.32 -31.95
CA TRP A 270 -0.16 -10.77 -30.68
C TRP A 270 -0.76 -11.55 -29.51
N GLN A 271 0.03 -11.79 -28.46
CA GLN A 271 -0.46 -12.44 -27.23
C GLN A 271 -1.55 -11.59 -26.60
N THR A 272 -2.58 -12.23 -26.05
CA THR A 272 -3.60 -11.54 -25.25
C THR A 272 -3.20 -11.55 -23.77
N VAL A 273 -3.32 -10.40 -23.10
CA VAL A 273 -2.99 -10.20 -21.69
C VAL A 273 -4.05 -9.34 -21.00
N ASP A 274 -4.11 -9.41 -19.68
CA ASP A 274 -4.93 -8.54 -18.83
C ASP A 274 -4.03 -7.57 -18.07
N ALA A 275 -4.47 -6.31 -17.91
CA ALA A 275 -3.90 -5.43 -16.91
C ALA A 275 -4.46 -5.79 -15.51
N PRO A 276 -3.78 -5.49 -14.38
CA PRO A 276 -2.41 -4.98 -14.27
C PRO A 276 -1.35 -5.93 -14.86
N HIS A 277 -0.49 -5.42 -15.75
CA HIS A 277 0.53 -6.20 -16.45
C HIS A 277 1.93 -5.58 -16.36
N ASP A 278 2.82 -6.21 -15.59
CA ASP A 278 4.25 -5.92 -15.53
C ASP A 278 5.05 -6.72 -16.57
N VAL A 279 5.37 -6.10 -17.70
CA VAL A 279 6.12 -6.67 -18.83
C VAL A 279 7.44 -7.32 -18.44
N GLY A 280 8.19 -6.71 -17.51
CA GLY A 280 9.52 -7.22 -17.14
C GLY A 280 9.45 -8.58 -16.44
N CYS A 281 8.35 -8.86 -15.73
CA CYS A 281 8.12 -10.12 -15.03
C CYS A 281 7.16 -11.05 -15.78
N LEU A 282 6.20 -10.51 -16.56
CA LEU A 282 5.16 -11.26 -17.27
C LEU A 282 5.50 -11.63 -18.71
N PHE A 283 6.23 -10.82 -19.47
CA PHE A 283 6.55 -11.19 -20.86
C PHE A 283 7.79 -12.09 -21.00
N ILE A 284 8.35 -12.49 -19.85
CA ILE A 284 9.42 -13.47 -19.73
C ILE A 284 8.92 -14.93 -19.85
N ILE A 285 7.63 -15.14 -20.14
CA ILE A 285 6.98 -16.45 -20.40
C ILE A 285 7.78 -17.31 -21.41
N GLU A 286 8.27 -16.73 -22.51
CA GLU A 286 9.06 -17.49 -23.51
C GLU A 286 10.59 -17.35 -23.33
N ASN A 287 11.07 -16.23 -22.81
CA ASN A 287 12.49 -15.84 -22.89
C ASN A 287 12.98 -15.17 -21.61
N ALA A 288 13.24 -15.95 -20.55
CA ALA A 288 13.77 -15.51 -19.26
C ALA A 288 15.23 -15.00 -19.34
N HIS A 289 15.43 -13.85 -19.97
CA HIS A 289 16.75 -13.25 -20.22
C HIS A 289 17.24 -12.40 -19.04
N PHE A 290 17.37 -13.02 -17.87
CA PHE A 290 18.33 -12.54 -16.88
C PHE A 290 19.72 -12.57 -17.52
N SER A 291 20.45 -11.45 -17.43
CA SER A 291 21.74 -11.32 -18.12
C SER A 291 22.70 -10.42 -17.35
N PRO A 292 24.00 -10.78 -17.21
CA PRO A 292 25.00 -9.91 -16.60
C PRO A 292 25.29 -8.63 -17.41
N ASN A 293 24.73 -8.52 -18.63
CA ASN A 293 24.79 -7.32 -19.46
C ASN A 293 23.60 -6.36 -19.22
N ASN A 294 22.55 -6.82 -18.54
CA ASN A 294 21.40 -5.99 -18.16
C ASN A 294 21.71 -5.26 -16.84
N ASP A 295 20.95 -4.21 -16.53
CA ASP A 295 21.21 -3.42 -15.33
C ASP A 295 20.85 -4.18 -14.05
N PHE A 296 21.86 -4.51 -13.25
CA PHE A 296 21.73 -5.19 -11.96
C PHE A 296 20.82 -4.43 -10.98
N ARG A 297 20.78 -3.09 -11.05
CA ARG A 297 19.90 -2.25 -10.23
C ARG A 297 18.43 -2.45 -10.55
N HIS A 298 18.11 -2.89 -11.78
CA HIS A 298 16.78 -3.32 -12.18
C HIS A 298 16.69 -4.85 -12.28
N GLY A 299 17.41 -5.56 -11.42
CA GLY A 299 17.35 -7.02 -11.27
C GLY A 299 17.90 -7.82 -12.44
N SER A 300 18.73 -7.21 -13.29
CA SER A 300 19.24 -7.82 -14.52
C SER A 300 18.15 -8.30 -15.50
N PHE A 301 16.92 -7.81 -15.38
CA PHE A 301 15.85 -7.99 -16.35
C PHE A 301 16.15 -7.24 -17.65
N GLU A 302 15.69 -7.76 -18.80
CA GLU A 302 15.70 -6.98 -20.03
C GLU A 302 14.69 -5.81 -19.92
N ARG A 303 15.05 -4.64 -20.44
CA ARG A 303 14.22 -3.43 -20.43
C ARG A 303 14.10 -2.87 -21.84
N ASN A 304 12.88 -2.77 -22.36
CA ASN A 304 12.63 -2.46 -23.77
C ASN A 304 11.28 -1.75 -23.97
N VAL A 305 10.94 -1.45 -25.23
CA VAL A 305 9.63 -0.95 -25.62
C VAL A 305 8.61 -2.09 -25.60
N SER A 306 7.37 -1.77 -25.22
CA SER A 306 6.21 -2.64 -25.38
C SER A 306 5.05 -1.90 -26.04
N TRP A 307 4.17 -2.65 -26.68
CA TRP A 307 2.96 -2.17 -27.33
C TRP A 307 1.75 -2.95 -26.82
N TYR A 308 0.73 -2.22 -26.43
CA TYR A 308 -0.60 -2.73 -26.09
C TYR A 308 -1.59 -2.20 -27.12
N ARG A 309 -2.51 -3.07 -27.57
CA ARG A 309 -3.59 -2.73 -28.49
C ARG A 309 -4.90 -3.33 -27.98
N LYS A 310 -6.01 -2.70 -28.32
CA LYS A 310 -7.31 -2.97 -27.68
C LYS A 310 -8.44 -2.67 -28.64
N HIS A 311 -9.15 -3.71 -29.08
CA HIS A 311 -10.37 -3.55 -29.88
C HIS A 311 -11.57 -3.43 -28.95
N PHE A 312 -12.34 -2.37 -29.13
CA PHE A 312 -13.52 -2.09 -28.31
C PHE A 312 -14.66 -1.48 -29.11
N ALA A 313 -15.88 -1.59 -28.59
CA ALA A 313 -17.08 -0.99 -29.15
C ALA A 313 -17.61 0.11 -28.23
N LEU A 314 -18.00 1.25 -28.83
CA LEU A 314 -18.79 2.29 -28.17
C LEU A 314 -20.19 2.33 -28.77
N SER A 315 -21.23 2.31 -27.94
CA SER A 315 -22.60 2.54 -28.39
C SER A 315 -22.87 4.03 -28.62
N SER A 316 -23.96 4.38 -29.31
CA SER A 316 -24.28 5.78 -29.62
C SER A 316 -24.61 6.61 -28.38
N ASP A 317 -25.27 5.99 -27.40
CA ASP A 317 -25.57 6.56 -26.08
C ASP A 317 -24.31 6.86 -25.25
N MET A 318 -23.23 6.09 -25.41
CA MET A 318 -21.93 6.39 -24.78
C MET A 318 -21.23 7.64 -25.34
N LEU A 319 -21.69 8.17 -26.49
CA LEU A 319 -21.09 9.33 -27.18
C LEU A 319 -22.00 10.59 -27.21
N VAL A 320 -23.28 10.47 -26.85
CA VAL A 320 -24.23 11.59 -26.91
C VAL A 320 -24.34 12.28 -25.55
N ASN A 321 -23.96 13.56 -25.51
CA ASN A 321 -23.96 14.41 -24.31
C ASN A 321 -23.07 13.89 -23.16
N THR A 322 -22.11 13.04 -23.48
CA THR A 322 -21.16 12.40 -22.56
C THR A 322 -19.71 12.79 -22.84
N SER A 323 -18.88 12.64 -21.83
CA SER A 323 -17.42 12.70 -21.88
C SER A 323 -16.88 11.28 -21.73
N VAL A 324 -16.36 10.71 -22.81
CA VAL A 324 -15.62 9.42 -22.80
C VAL A 324 -14.18 9.71 -22.40
N LEU A 325 -13.73 9.10 -21.30
CA LEU A 325 -12.40 9.29 -20.71
C LEU A 325 -11.72 7.93 -20.51
N LEU A 326 -10.43 7.84 -20.84
CA LEU A 326 -9.59 6.69 -20.57
C LEU A 326 -8.61 7.04 -19.44
N ARG A 327 -8.75 6.41 -18.28
CA ARG A 327 -7.90 6.64 -17.10
C ARG A 327 -6.91 5.51 -16.92
N PHE A 328 -5.66 5.86 -16.64
CA PHE A 328 -4.60 4.95 -16.20
C PHE A 328 -4.18 5.33 -14.78
N GLU A 329 -4.06 4.36 -13.87
CA GLU A 329 -3.59 4.61 -12.49
C GLU A 329 -2.05 4.59 -12.36
N GLY A 330 -1.34 4.18 -13.42
CA GLY A 330 0.11 4.23 -13.57
C GLY A 330 0.57 3.35 -14.74
N VAL A 331 1.57 3.80 -15.50
CA VAL A 331 2.11 3.09 -16.67
C VAL A 331 3.62 3.28 -16.73
N PHE A 332 4.38 2.22 -16.43
CA PHE A 332 5.83 2.32 -16.31
C PHE A 332 6.52 1.97 -17.64
N HIS A 333 7.19 2.84 -18.38
CA HIS A 333 7.40 4.27 -18.23
C HIS A 333 7.16 4.95 -19.59
N PHE A 334 6.93 6.27 -19.61
CA PHE A 334 6.72 7.06 -20.84
C PHE A 334 5.66 6.45 -21.78
N ALA A 335 4.39 6.59 -21.41
CA ALA A 335 3.27 6.15 -22.20
C ALA A 335 3.01 7.10 -23.39
N GLN A 336 2.65 6.55 -24.55
CA GLN A 336 2.09 7.29 -25.69
C GLN A 336 0.81 6.60 -26.17
N ILE A 337 -0.24 7.36 -26.49
CA ILE A 337 -1.61 6.85 -26.70
C ILE A 337 -2.16 7.32 -28.05
N TRP A 338 -2.71 6.37 -28.80
CA TRP A 338 -3.43 6.58 -30.07
C TRP A 338 -4.82 5.94 -30.04
N LEU A 339 -5.77 6.54 -30.75
CA LEU A 339 -7.08 5.98 -31.05
C LEU A 339 -7.27 5.98 -32.57
N ASN A 340 -7.60 4.83 -33.17
CA ASN A 340 -7.85 4.71 -34.62
C ASN A 340 -6.73 5.33 -35.50
N GLY A 341 -5.47 5.25 -35.05
CA GLY A 341 -4.31 5.87 -35.70
C GLY A 341 -4.05 7.35 -35.38
N GLU A 342 -5.00 8.06 -34.77
CA GLU A 342 -4.85 9.44 -34.30
C GLU A 342 -4.09 9.48 -32.97
N TYR A 343 -2.98 10.25 -32.92
CA TYR A 343 -2.21 10.46 -31.69
C TYR A 343 -2.97 11.40 -30.74
N LEU A 344 -3.19 10.96 -29.50
CA LEU A 344 -3.95 11.71 -28.49
C LEU A 344 -3.08 12.35 -27.42
N ALA A 345 -2.15 11.58 -26.83
CA ALA A 345 -1.45 11.99 -25.62
C ALA A 345 -0.13 11.23 -25.41
N ALA A 346 0.72 11.79 -24.55
CA ALA A 346 1.79 11.08 -23.88
C ALA A 346 1.83 11.47 -22.40
N HIS A 347 2.26 10.55 -21.55
CA HIS A 347 2.50 10.77 -20.12
C HIS A 347 3.92 10.36 -19.78
N SER A 348 4.67 11.22 -19.10
CA SER A 348 6.07 10.92 -18.75
C SER A 348 6.16 9.93 -17.59
N CYS A 349 5.69 10.35 -16.41
CA CYS A 349 5.90 9.67 -15.13
C CYS A 349 5.36 8.24 -15.12
N GLY A 350 6.13 7.33 -14.53
CA GLY A 350 5.72 5.94 -14.38
C GLY A 350 4.67 5.70 -13.31
N TYR A 351 4.56 6.61 -12.32
CA TYR A 351 3.89 6.34 -11.04
C TYR A 351 2.64 7.19 -10.77
N THR A 352 2.47 8.35 -11.41
CA THR A 352 1.26 9.17 -11.27
C THR A 352 0.13 8.68 -12.18
N GLU A 353 -1.11 8.97 -11.80
CA GLU A 353 -2.27 8.69 -12.64
C GLU A 353 -2.46 9.75 -13.73
N PHE A 354 -3.09 9.38 -14.84
CA PHE A 354 -3.45 10.30 -15.91
C PHE A 354 -4.70 9.87 -16.66
N THR A 355 -5.35 10.82 -17.33
CA THR A 355 -6.63 10.61 -18.03
C THR A 355 -6.60 11.23 -19.42
N VAL A 356 -6.99 10.46 -20.44
CA VAL A 356 -7.01 10.86 -21.86
C VAL A 356 -8.47 11.00 -22.34
N PRO A 357 -8.93 12.19 -22.77
CA PRO A 357 -10.30 12.40 -23.22
C PRO A 357 -10.53 11.90 -24.65
N LEU A 358 -11.01 10.66 -24.80
CA LEU A 358 -11.27 10.04 -26.11
C LEU A 358 -12.36 10.78 -26.91
N HIS A 359 -13.31 11.44 -26.24
CA HIS A 359 -14.40 12.18 -26.87
C HIS A 359 -13.99 13.46 -27.63
N ASN A 360 -12.71 13.85 -27.56
CA ASN A 360 -12.13 14.98 -28.30
C ASN A 360 -11.31 14.53 -29.53
N ALA A 361 -11.10 13.22 -29.72
CA ALA A 361 -10.45 12.66 -30.89
C ALA A 361 -11.34 12.83 -32.13
N SER A 362 -10.78 13.27 -33.26
CA SER A 362 -11.53 13.39 -34.52
C SER A 362 -11.92 12.04 -35.13
N SER A 363 -11.26 10.96 -34.69
CA SER A 363 -11.43 9.59 -35.16
C SER A 363 -12.39 8.72 -34.31
N VAL A 364 -12.85 9.19 -33.15
CA VAL A 364 -13.76 8.41 -32.28
C VAL A 364 -15.12 8.22 -32.92
N ARG A 365 -15.70 7.02 -32.80
CA ARG A 365 -16.92 6.64 -33.53
C ARG A 365 -17.77 5.61 -32.81
N THR A 366 -19.06 5.54 -33.16
CA THR A 366 -19.94 4.45 -32.75
C THR A 366 -19.49 3.13 -33.40
N GLY A 367 -19.59 2.02 -32.69
CA GLY A 367 -19.09 0.72 -33.13
C GLY A 367 -17.60 0.57 -32.84
N HIS A 368 -16.89 -0.10 -33.76
CA HIS A 368 -15.50 -0.54 -33.56
C HIS A 368 -14.50 0.61 -33.50
N ASN A 369 -13.70 0.61 -32.43
CA ASN A 369 -12.54 1.47 -32.21
C ASN A 369 -11.33 0.61 -31.82
N VAL A 370 -10.15 1.13 -32.11
CA VAL A 370 -8.85 0.53 -31.83
C VAL A 370 -8.02 1.52 -31.01
N LEU A 371 -7.75 1.20 -29.75
CA LEU A 371 -6.79 1.94 -28.94
C LEU A 371 -5.41 1.27 -29.07
N ALA A 372 -4.35 2.06 -29.21
CA ALA A 372 -2.97 1.60 -29.15
C ALA A 372 -2.18 2.42 -28.13
N VAL A 373 -1.38 1.74 -27.30
CA VAL A 373 -0.53 2.35 -26.27
C VAL A 373 0.89 1.82 -26.44
N ARG A 374 1.86 2.72 -26.66
CA ARG A 374 3.29 2.42 -26.56
C ARG A 374 3.75 2.72 -25.14
N VAL A 375 4.55 1.83 -24.57
CA VAL A 375 5.20 2.04 -23.27
C VAL A 375 6.69 1.79 -23.41
N ASP A 376 7.52 2.75 -22.99
CA ASP A 376 8.97 2.77 -23.21
C ASP A 376 9.73 2.55 -21.89
N ALA A 377 9.62 1.33 -21.37
CA ALA A 377 10.27 0.91 -20.13
C ALA A 377 11.80 0.73 -20.26
N SER A 378 12.40 1.10 -21.39
CA SER A 378 13.84 0.99 -21.69
C SER A 378 14.75 1.77 -20.71
N TYR A 379 14.20 2.75 -19.98
CA TYR A 379 14.93 3.58 -19.00
C TYR A 379 14.17 3.67 -17.68
N GLY A 380 14.92 3.59 -16.58
CA GLY A 380 14.39 3.79 -15.23
C GLY A 380 14.40 5.25 -14.77
N SER A 381 13.65 5.51 -13.71
CA SER A 381 13.81 6.66 -12.82
C SER A 381 14.63 6.28 -11.56
N GLY A 382 14.65 4.99 -11.20
CA GLY A 382 15.18 4.49 -9.93
C GLY A 382 16.46 3.65 -9.97
N HIS A 383 16.74 2.99 -8.85
CA HIS A 383 17.85 2.03 -8.65
C HIS A 383 17.41 0.65 -8.10
N TRP A 384 16.11 0.41 -8.04
CA TRP A 384 15.41 -0.86 -7.80
C TRP A 384 14.67 -1.28 -9.09
N TYR A 385 14.09 -2.48 -9.15
CA TYR A 385 13.23 -2.89 -10.27
C TYR A 385 11.87 -2.19 -10.22
N GLU A 386 11.59 -1.41 -11.27
CA GLU A 386 10.38 -0.59 -11.40
C GLU A 386 9.29 -1.25 -12.28
N GLY A 387 9.63 -2.35 -12.96
CA GLY A 387 8.77 -3.04 -13.92
C GLY A 387 8.66 -2.39 -15.30
N GLY A 388 7.60 -2.75 -16.02
CA GLY A 388 7.24 -2.13 -17.29
C GLY A 388 5.77 -2.37 -17.71
N GLY A 389 5.19 -1.51 -18.54
CA GLY A 389 3.85 -1.67 -19.10
C GLY A 389 2.68 -1.14 -18.24
N LEU A 390 1.49 -1.70 -18.49
CA LEU A 390 0.22 -1.33 -17.85
C LEU A 390 0.09 -1.96 -16.45
N TYR A 391 1.07 -1.76 -15.58
CA TYR A 391 1.22 -2.43 -14.28
C TYR A 391 0.20 -2.01 -13.19
N ARG A 392 -0.81 -1.19 -13.54
CA ARG A 392 -1.93 -0.78 -12.69
C ARG A 392 -3.23 -0.72 -13.49
N PRO A 393 -4.40 -0.64 -12.84
CA PRO A 393 -5.69 -0.66 -13.53
C PRO A 393 -5.88 0.44 -14.59
N VAL A 394 -6.61 0.07 -15.65
CA VAL A 394 -7.08 0.94 -16.71
C VAL A 394 -8.61 0.97 -16.70
N GLN A 395 -9.19 2.16 -16.72
CA GLN A 395 -10.63 2.38 -16.62
C GLN A 395 -11.15 3.17 -17.82
N LEU A 396 -12.28 2.73 -18.38
CA LEU A 396 -13.05 3.53 -19.33
C LEU A 396 -14.21 4.19 -18.56
N VAL A 397 -14.20 5.52 -18.50
CA VAL A 397 -15.17 6.30 -17.73
C VAL A 397 -16.08 7.07 -18.68
N ILE A 398 -17.39 6.88 -18.54
CA ILE A 398 -18.42 7.62 -19.27
C ILE A 398 -19.09 8.59 -18.29
N ALA A 399 -18.75 9.88 -18.37
CA ALA A 399 -19.29 10.93 -17.52
C ALA A 399 -20.27 11.83 -18.31
N PRO A 400 -21.12 12.65 -17.65
CA PRO A 400 -21.88 13.71 -18.34
C PRO A 400 -20.94 14.76 -18.96
N ARG A 401 -21.35 15.36 -20.08
CA ARG A 401 -20.55 16.41 -20.75
C ARG A 401 -20.82 17.83 -20.24
N MET A 402 -22.07 18.14 -19.87
CA MET A 402 -22.49 19.51 -19.53
C MET A 402 -21.80 20.07 -18.29
N ALA A 403 -21.51 19.22 -17.32
CA ALA A 403 -20.72 19.51 -16.14
C ALA A 403 -20.26 18.20 -15.50
N ALA A 404 -19.03 18.17 -14.98
CA ALA A 404 -18.41 16.96 -14.43
C ALA A 404 -17.52 17.30 -13.23
N ILE A 405 -17.40 16.36 -12.29
CA ILE A 405 -16.49 16.51 -11.14
C ILE A 405 -15.05 16.30 -11.59
N VAL A 406 -14.16 17.21 -11.21
CA VAL A 406 -12.73 17.10 -11.54
C VAL A 406 -12.11 15.91 -10.80
N GLN A 407 -11.21 15.18 -11.47
CA GLN A 407 -10.51 14.04 -10.87
C GLN A 407 -9.64 14.50 -9.67
N GLY A 408 -9.81 13.85 -8.51
CA GLY A 408 -9.24 14.31 -7.23
C GLY A 408 -9.83 15.64 -6.72
N GLY A 409 -10.86 16.17 -7.38
CA GLY A 409 -11.52 17.44 -7.05
C GLY A 409 -12.46 17.39 -5.85
N PHE A 410 -12.87 16.20 -5.41
CA PHE A 410 -13.59 16.02 -4.14
C PHE A 410 -12.59 15.82 -3.00
N PHE A 411 -12.53 16.80 -2.10
CA PHE A 411 -11.70 16.77 -0.89
C PHE A 411 -12.59 16.84 0.35
N VAL A 412 -12.25 16.03 1.36
CA VAL A 412 -12.78 16.09 2.72
C VAL A 412 -11.59 16.17 3.68
N ASP A 413 -11.51 17.27 4.42
CA ASP A 413 -10.45 17.55 5.39
C ASP A 413 -10.54 16.54 6.55
N PRO A 414 -9.56 15.61 6.70
CA PRO A 414 -9.61 14.59 7.74
C PRO A 414 -9.25 15.16 9.13
N GLU A 415 -8.75 16.40 9.20
CA GLU A 415 -8.43 17.05 10.47
C GLU A 415 -9.63 17.85 11.00
N ILE A 416 -10.27 17.34 12.06
CA ILE A 416 -11.38 18.06 12.70
C ILE A 416 -10.83 19.24 13.51
N SER A 417 -10.93 20.44 12.94
CA SER A 417 -10.43 21.65 13.60
C SER A 417 -11.24 22.06 14.85
N GLN A 418 -12.54 21.73 14.90
CA GLN A 418 -13.46 21.99 16.03
C GLN A 418 -14.87 21.39 15.80
N GLN A 419 -15.04 20.07 15.98
CA GLN A 419 -16.33 19.32 15.79
C GLN A 419 -16.99 19.40 14.40
N ALA A 420 -16.35 20.06 13.44
CA ALA A 420 -16.81 20.21 12.07
C ALA A 420 -15.71 19.82 11.09
N VAL A 421 -16.13 19.33 9.93
CA VAL A 421 -15.32 18.78 8.83
C VAL A 421 -15.48 19.69 7.63
N ARG A 422 -14.39 20.11 7.00
CA ARG A 422 -14.45 20.87 5.74
C ARG A 422 -14.54 19.91 4.56
N ALA A 423 -15.32 20.28 3.56
CA ALA A 423 -15.33 19.60 2.28
C ALA A 423 -15.30 20.62 1.14
N SER A 424 -14.76 20.21 0.00
CA SER A 424 -14.83 20.97 -1.24
C SER A 424 -15.02 20.06 -2.44
N LEU A 425 -15.78 20.55 -3.42
CA LEU A 425 -15.97 19.91 -4.71
C LEU A 425 -15.51 20.86 -5.80
N GLU A 426 -14.49 20.44 -6.54
CA GLU A 426 -14.06 21.04 -7.79
C GLU A 426 -14.78 20.37 -8.97
N PHE A 427 -15.36 21.18 -9.87
CA PHE A 427 -16.09 20.72 -11.04
C PHE A 427 -15.88 21.66 -12.24
N GLU A 428 -15.91 21.10 -13.46
CA GLU A 428 -15.86 21.87 -14.71
C GLU A 428 -17.26 21.99 -15.33
N LEU A 429 -17.47 23.07 -16.11
CA LEU A 429 -18.72 23.37 -16.81
C LEU A 429 -18.49 23.51 -18.32
N ASP A 430 -19.42 23.00 -19.14
CA ASP A 430 -19.43 23.21 -20.59
C ASP A 430 -19.91 24.63 -20.96
N GLN A 431 -19.58 25.08 -22.17
CA GLN A 431 -19.83 26.45 -22.60
C GLN A 431 -21.32 26.80 -22.61
N GLY A 432 -21.69 27.81 -21.83
CA GLY A 432 -23.08 28.28 -21.70
C GLY A 432 -23.87 27.69 -20.54
N VAL A 433 -23.28 26.79 -19.74
CA VAL A 433 -23.85 26.39 -18.44
C VAL A 433 -23.58 27.49 -17.42
N ASP A 434 -24.64 28.09 -16.88
CA ASP A 434 -24.53 29.07 -15.80
C ASP A 434 -24.31 28.36 -14.45
N VAL A 435 -23.19 28.68 -13.80
CA VAL A 435 -22.82 28.20 -12.46
C VAL A 435 -23.88 28.48 -11.40
N SER A 436 -24.76 29.48 -11.58
CA SER A 436 -25.86 29.76 -10.65
C SER A 436 -26.89 28.63 -10.56
N ARG A 437 -27.01 27.80 -11.60
CA ARG A 437 -27.90 26.64 -11.69
C ARG A 437 -27.31 25.36 -11.06
N VAL A 438 -26.05 25.42 -10.64
CA VAL A 438 -25.29 24.27 -10.13
C VAL A 438 -25.31 24.26 -8.60
N GLN A 439 -25.36 23.08 -8.00
CA GLN A 439 -25.25 22.89 -6.54
C GLN A 439 -24.45 21.62 -6.24
N ALA A 440 -23.54 21.67 -5.26
CA ALA A 440 -22.88 20.49 -4.74
C ALA A 440 -23.55 20.07 -3.42
N LEU A 441 -24.07 18.85 -3.36
CA LEU A 441 -24.59 18.22 -2.15
C LEU A 441 -23.53 17.31 -1.54
N PHE A 442 -23.17 17.54 -0.28
CA PHE A 442 -22.19 16.76 0.46
C PHE A 442 -22.89 15.93 1.55
N VAL A 443 -22.58 14.64 1.61
CA VAL A 443 -23.08 13.68 2.61
C VAL A 443 -21.89 12.97 3.25
N VAL A 444 -21.93 12.83 4.58
CA VAL A 444 -21.02 11.94 5.32
C VAL A 444 -21.87 10.91 6.05
N SER A 445 -21.58 9.62 5.83
CA SER A 445 -22.24 8.49 6.45
C SER A 445 -21.24 7.50 7.04
N LYS A 446 -21.73 6.60 7.89
CA LYS A 446 -21.06 5.32 8.15
C LYS A 446 -21.16 4.39 6.92
N PHE A 447 -20.40 3.30 6.94
CA PHE A 447 -20.52 2.21 5.97
C PHE A 447 -21.81 1.38 6.10
N ASP A 448 -22.50 1.41 7.25
CA ASP A 448 -23.84 0.84 7.42
C ASP A 448 -24.97 1.68 6.76
N GLY A 449 -24.62 2.77 6.07
CA GLY A 449 -25.56 3.69 5.43
C GLY A 449 -26.11 4.80 6.35
N THR A 450 -25.81 4.78 7.66
CA THR A 450 -26.27 5.82 8.59
C THR A 450 -25.64 7.16 8.24
N VAL A 451 -26.44 8.07 7.68
CA VAL A 451 -26.04 9.48 7.43
C VAL A 451 -25.81 10.19 8.76
N LEU A 452 -24.66 10.85 8.88
CA LEU A 452 -24.24 11.60 10.07
C LEU A 452 -24.30 13.11 9.85
N SER A 453 -24.06 13.56 8.62
CA SER A 453 -24.13 14.97 8.25
C SER A 453 -24.49 15.14 6.78
N THR A 454 -25.15 16.25 6.45
CA THR A 454 -25.49 16.64 5.09
C THR A 454 -25.49 18.15 4.98
N THR A 455 -24.91 18.68 3.91
CA THR A 455 -24.83 20.12 3.62
C THR A 455 -24.76 20.34 2.11
N SER A 456 -24.86 21.58 1.65
CA SER A 456 -24.64 21.92 0.25
C SER A 456 -24.08 23.33 0.10
N CYS A 457 -23.30 23.58 -0.95
CA CYS A 457 -23.03 24.93 -1.43
C CYS A 457 -23.56 25.11 -2.86
N SER A 458 -23.97 26.33 -3.19
CA SER A 458 -24.49 26.70 -4.50
C SER A 458 -23.36 27.21 -5.39
N GLY A 459 -23.42 26.98 -6.70
CA GLY A 459 -22.37 27.39 -7.64
C GLY A 459 -22.19 28.91 -7.72
N SER A 460 -23.22 29.70 -7.38
CA SER A 460 -23.11 31.15 -7.16
C SER A 460 -22.20 31.56 -5.98
N SER A 461 -21.74 30.58 -5.17
CA SER A 461 -20.73 30.74 -4.12
C SER A 461 -19.44 29.96 -4.39
N ALA A 462 -19.29 29.37 -5.58
CA ALA A 462 -18.07 28.69 -6.00
C ALA A 462 -17.03 29.68 -6.55
N VAL A 463 -15.76 29.44 -6.28
CA VAL A 463 -14.64 30.23 -6.82
C VAL A 463 -14.23 29.65 -8.17
N ALA A 464 -14.19 30.49 -9.21
CA ALA A 464 -13.80 30.09 -10.56
C ALA A 464 -12.29 30.26 -10.80
N THR A 465 -11.66 29.28 -11.46
CA THR A 465 -10.26 29.32 -11.91
C THR A 465 -10.19 28.68 -13.31
N GLY A 466 -10.10 29.51 -14.35
CA GLY A 466 -10.27 29.04 -15.73
C GLY A 466 -11.71 28.56 -15.96
N ASN A 467 -11.86 27.31 -16.39
CA ASN A 467 -13.17 26.64 -16.57
C ASN A 467 -13.60 25.80 -15.34
N SER A 468 -12.72 25.68 -14.34
CA SER A 468 -12.96 24.91 -13.11
C SER A 468 -13.56 25.81 -12.02
N HIS A 469 -14.49 25.26 -11.25
CA HIS A 469 -15.21 25.91 -10.17
C HIS A 469 -15.09 25.10 -8.88
N THR A 470 -14.66 25.72 -7.79
CA THR A 470 -14.57 25.05 -6.47
C THR A 470 -15.64 25.55 -5.51
N CYS A 471 -16.51 24.65 -5.08
CA CYS A 471 -17.55 24.87 -4.09
C CYS A 471 -17.10 24.31 -2.72
N HIS A 472 -17.13 25.13 -1.67
CA HIS A 472 -16.72 24.75 -0.31
C HIS A 472 -17.92 24.63 0.63
N ALA A 473 -17.88 23.67 1.57
CA ALA A 473 -18.89 23.50 2.59
C ALA A 473 -18.30 23.03 3.93
N LEU A 474 -19.07 23.19 5.00
CA LEU A 474 -18.74 22.74 6.35
C LEU A 474 -19.81 21.74 6.82
N LEU A 475 -19.39 20.54 7.21
CA LEU A 475 -20.23 19.49 7.76
C LEU A 475 -20.06 19.41 9.27
N ASN A 476 -21.16 19.51 10.02
CA ASN A 476 -21.15 19.29 11.46
C ASN A 476 -21.35 17.79 11.72
N VAL A 477 -20.30 17.08 12.15
CA VAL A 477 -20.34 15.64 12.42
C VAL A 477 -20.33 15.41 13.93
N ALA A 478 -21.52 15.56 14.55
CA ALA A 478 -21.66 15.48 15.99
C ALA A 478 -21.25 14.10 16.54
N ASN A 479 -20.39 14.10 17.56
CA ASN A 479 -19.85 12.89 18.19
C ASN A 479 -19.13 11.93 17.21
N ALA A 480 -18.44 12.46 16.21
CA ALA A 480 -17.52 11.70 15.37
C ALA A 480 -16.56 10.86 16.23
N SER A 481 -16.52 9.55 15.98
CA SER A 481 -15.49 8.67 16.54
C SER A 481 -14.23 8.80 15.70
N LEU A 482 -13.10 9.04 16.36
CA LEU A 482 -11.84 9.34 15.68
C LEU A 482 -11.19 8.06 15.11
N TRP A 483 -10.48 8.23 13.99
CA TRP A 483 -9.58 7.25 13.42
C TRP A 483 -8.27 7.22 14.21
N SER A 484 -7.79 6.02 14.57
CA SER A 484 -6.44 5.79 15.12
C SER A 484 -5.98 4.35 14.86
N ILE A 485 -4.70 4.05 15.13
CA ILE A 485 -4.07 2.74 14.88
C ILE A 485 -4.87 1.53 15.44
N GLN A 486 -5.44 1.64 16.64
CA GLN A 486 -6.25 0.58 17.28
C GLN A 486 -7.74 0.65 16.91
N ARG A 487 -8.19 1.78 16.36
CA ARG A 487 -9.59 2.06 16.04
C ARG A 487 -9.65 2.85 14.73
N PRO A 488 -9.36 2.22 13.58
CA PRO A 488 -9.40 2.84 12.26
C PRO A 488 -10.85 3.13 11.84
N THR A 489 -11.49 4.08 12.52
CA THR A 489 -12.88 4.44 12.28
C THR A 489 -12.99 5.23 10.99
N LEU A 490 -13.53 4.60 9.95
CA LEU A 490 -13.72 5.18 8.63
C LEU A 490 -15.19 5.52 8.37
N TYR A 491 -15.38 6.53 7.53
CA TYR A 491 -16.66 7.04 7.06
C TYR A 491 -16.66 7.06 5.54
N MET A 492 -17.84 6.97 4.94
CA MET A 492 -18.05 7.20 3.52
C MET A 492 -18.50 8.64 3.32
N ALA A 493 -17.75 9.40 2.53
CA ALA A 493 -18.13 10.73 2.09
C ALA A 493 -18.58 10.67 0.63
N THR A 494 -19.64 11.39 0.29
CA THR A 494 -20.19 11.48 -1.07
C THR A 494 -20.45 12.94 -1.40
N ALA A 495 -19.99 13.39 -2.56
CA ALA A 495 -20.36 14.66 -3.16
C ALA A 495 -21.16 14.39 -4.44
N THR A 496 -22.34 14.98 -4.55
CA THR A 496 -23.22 14.87 -5.73
C THR A 496 -23.35 16.24 -6.37
N LEU A 497 -23.04 16.34 -7.66
CA LEU A 497 -23.19 17.54 -8.46
C LEU A 497 -24.61 17.57 -9.03
N LEU A 498 -25.33 18.68 -8.81
CA LEU A 498 -26.70 18.90 -9.25
C LEU A 498 -26.74 20.06 -10.26
N LEU A 499 -27.56 19.94 -11.31
CA LEU A 499 -27.90 21.01 -12.25
C LEU A 499 -29.42 21.17 -12.28
N ASP A 500 -29.93 22.36 -11.97
CA ASP A 500 -31.38 22.64 -11.83
C ASP A 500 -32.10 21.61 -10.93
N THR A 501 -31.45 21.21 -9.82
CA THR A 501 -31.83 20.12 -8.88
C THR A 501 -31.71 18.68 -9.39
N VAL A 502 -31.49 18.43 -10.69
CA VAL A 502 -31.22 17.09 -11.23
C VAL A 502 -29.79 16.68 -10.89
N ALA A 503 -29.61 15.49 -10.30
CA ALA A 503 -28.29 14.96 -10.02
C ALA A 503 -27.63 14.48 -11.32
N ILE A 504 -26.47 15.07 -11.65
CA ILE A 504 -25.75 14.80 -12.91
C ILE A 504 -24.53 13.91 -12.69
N ASP A 505 -23.73 14.15 -11.66
CA ASP A 505 -22.50 13.38 -11.38
C ASP A 505 -22.31 13.18 -9.87
N SER A 506 -21.47 12.21 -9.46
CA SER A 506 -21.14 12.02 -8.04
C SER A 506 -19.76 11.40 -7.82
N ALA A 507 -19.01 11.98 -6.89
CA ALA A 507 -17.75 11.42 -6.37
C ALA A 507 -17.95 10.83 -4.97
N LYS A 508 -17.20 9.76 -4.68
CA LYS A 508 -17.17 9.09 -3.38
C LYS A 508 -15.72 8.91 -2.94
N THR A 509 -15.48 9.07 -1.64
CA THR A 509 -14.19 8.77 -1.02
C THR A 509 -14.47 8.23 0.38
N GLN A 510 -13.67 7.27 0.84
CA GLN A 510 -13.60 7.03 2.28
C GLN A 510 -12.70 8.08 2.93
N THR A 511 -12.91 8.31 4.22
CA THR A 511 -12.06 9.18 5.04
C THR A 511 -12.21 8.81 6.52
N GLY A 512 -11.31 9.30 7.36
CA GLY A 512 -11.33 9.09 8.81
C GLY A 512 -10.99 10.39 9.52
N PHE A 513 -11.67 10.65 10.63
CA PHE A 513 -11.51 11.92 11.34
C PHE A 513 -10.45 11.79 12.43
N ARG A 514 -9.43 12.64 12.38
CA ARG A 514 -8.35 12.69 13.37
C ARG A 514 -7.98 14.14 13.69
N PHE A 515 -6.97 14.33 14.52
CA PHE A 515 -6.17 15.55 14.56
C PHE A 515 -4.73 15.19 14.95
N THR A 516 -3.77 15.89 14.38
CA THR A 516 -2.34 15.66 14.61
C THR A 516 -1.63 16.92 15.10
N ASN A 517 -0.45 16.73 15.70
CA ASN A 517 0.43 17.82 16.08
C ASN A 517 1.88 17.33 16.05
N TRP A 518 2.79 18.18 15.63
CA TRP A 518 4.23 17.88 15.53
C TRP A 518 5.03 18.88 16.35
N THR A 519 6.07 18.41 17.05
CA THR A 519 6.90 19.24 17.93
C THR A 519 8.37 18.86 17.85
N GLY A 520 9.27 19.85 17.81
CA GLY A 520 10.71 19.59 17.93
C GLY A 520 11.14 18.95 19.25
N ALA A 521 10.31 19.00 20.30
CA ALA A 521 10.61 18.45 21.61
C ALA A 521 10.11 17.02 21.85
N SER A 522 9.14 16.53 21.05
CA SER A 522 8.45 15.25 21.27
C SER A 522 7.73 14.73 20.02
N GLY A 523 8.34 14.89 18.85
CA GLY A 523 7.90 14.26 17.60
C GLY A 523 6.41 14.43 17.29
N TYR A 524 5.72 13.30 17.09
CA TYR A 524 4.37 13.21 16.56
C TYR A 524 3.33 12.87 17.63
N TRP A 525 2.21 13.60 17.58
CA TRP A 525 1.05 13.42 18.43
C TRP A 525 -0.19 13.17 17.57
N HIS A 526 -0.99 12.20 17.97
CA HIS A 526 -2.15 11.71 17.25
C HIS A 526 -3.34 11.64 18.21
N ASN A 527 -4.41 12.38 17.89
CA ASN A 527 -5.60 12.52 18.74
C ASN A 527 -5.29 12.89 20.21
N GLY A 528 -4.19 13.61 20.45
CA GLY A 528 -3.72 14.03 21.78
C GLY A 528 -2.83 13.03 22.53
N VAL A 529 -2.41 11.92 21.89
CA VAL A 529 -1.47 10.94 22.45
C VAL A 529 -0.17 10.93 21.64
N HIS A 530 0.97 10.86 22.31
CA HIS A 530 2.29 10.73 21.69
C HIS A 530 2.45 9.34 21.04
N LEU A 531 3.05 9.29 19.84
CA LEU A 531 3.30 8.03 19.13
C LEU A 531 4.71 7.96 18.56
N ASN A 532 5.45 6.91 18.94
CA ASN A 532 6.72 6.56 18.31
C ASN A 532 6.47 5.83 16.98
N PHE A 533 7.21 6.21 15.94
CA PHE A 533 7.25 5.49 14.67
C PHE A 533 8.12 4.24 14.76
N ARG A 534 7.53 3.13 14.30
CA ARG A 534 8.19 1.85 13.98
C ARG A 534 7.69 1.45 12.61
N GLY A 535 8.54 1.53 11.60
CA GLY A 535 8.08 1.33 10.23
C GLY A 535 9.17 0.89 9.27
N PHE A 536 8.71 0.54 8.08
CA PHE A 536 9.54 0.00 7.03
C PHE A 536 9.39 0.81 5.75
N SER A 537 10.54 1.01 5.11
CA SER A 537 10.62 1.38 3.70
C SER A 537 10.15 0.20 2.85
N ASN A 538 9.35 0.47 1.83
CA ASN A 538 8.70 -0.54 1.01
C ASN A 538 8.86 -0.21 -0.47
N HIS A 539 9.37 -1.17 -1.24
CA HIS A 539 9.24 -1.20 -2.71
C HIS A 539 8.08 -2.11 -3.16
N ASN A 540 7.79 -2.13 -4.46
CA ASN A 540 6.54 -2.66 -5.01
C ASN A 540 6.69 -3.95 -5.83
N SER A 541 7.81 -4.69 -5.75
CA SER A 541 8.00 -5.94 -6.49
C SER A 541 8.14 -7.18 -5.60
N LEU A 542 7.60 -8.31 -6.06
CA LEU A 542 7.75 -9.63 -5.44
C LEU A 542 8.06 -10.69 -6.52
N THR A 543 8.62 -11.84 -6.09
CA THR A 543 8.86 -12.96 -7.01
C THR A 543 7.56 -13.51 -7.58
N GLY A 544 7.63 -14.15 -8.74
CA GLY A 544 6.46 -14.69 -9.43
C GLY A 544 5.57 -13.63 -10.10
N ILE A 545 5.38 -12.44 -9.52
CA ILE A 545 4.37 -11.45 -9.98
C ILE A 545 4.93 -10.08 -10.40
N GLY A 546 6.16 -9.73 -10.02
CA GLY A 546 6.75 -8.44 -10.37
C GLY A 546 6.05 -7.28 -9.66
N VAL A 547 5.86 -6.15 -10.35
CA VAL A 547 5.19 -4.97 -9.77
C VAL A 547 3.66 -4.94 -9.91
N ALA A 548 3.07 -5.89 -10.65
CA ALA A 548 1.63 -5.99 -10.90
C ALA A 548 0.89 -6.69 -9.74
N MET A 549 0.99 -6.16 -8.52
CA MET A 549 0.42 -6.79 -7.32
C MET A 549 -1.10 -6.63 -7.23
N ALA A 550 -1.80 -7.75 -7.00
CA ALA A 550 -3.22 -7.78 -6.64
C ALA A 550 -3.44 -7.33 -5.17
N ASP A 551 -4.65 -6.88 -4.85
CA ASP A 551 -4.95 -6.26 -3.56
C ASP A 551 -4.84 -7.23 -2.37
N ARG A 552 -5.08 -8.53 -2.57
CA ARG A 552 -4.84 -9.57 -1.56
C ARG A 552 -3.37 -9.74 -1.18
N VAL A 553 -2.47 -9.56 -2.14
CA VAL A 553 -1.01 -9.61 -1.91
C VAL A 553 -0.57 -8.37 -1.13
N ASN A 554 -1.16 -7.21 -1.43
CA ASN A 554 -0.98 -6.00 -0.62
C ASN A 554 -1.54 -6.17 0.80
N LEU A 555 -2.70 -6.79 0.98
CA LEU A 555 -3.27 -7.13 2.29
C LEU A 555 -2.36 -8.09 3.08
N VAL A 556 -1.76 -9.10 2.43
CA VAL A 556 -0.74 -9.96 3.04
C VAL A 556 0.41 -9.11 3.59
N ARG A 557 1.00 -8.22 2.79
CA ARG A 557 2.09 -7.33 3.22
C ARG A 557 1.69 -6.42 4.40
N ILE A 558 0.44 -5.95 4.45
CA ILE A 558 -0.11 -5.20 5.59
C ILE A 558 -0.17 -6.09 6.84
N GLN A 559 -0.70 -7.31 6.76
CA GLN A 559 -0.71 -8.25 7.88
C GLN A 559 0.71 -8.59 8.34
N SER A 560 1.67 -8.77 7.41
CA SER A 560 3.10 -8.97 7.71
C SER A 560 3.70 -7.79 8.49
N LEU A 561 3.49 -6.56 8.03
CA LEU A 561 3.95 -5.34 8.70
C LEU A 561 3.35 -5.21 10.11
N ARG A 562 2.07 -5.56 10.27
CA ARG A 562 1.38 -5.49 11.56
C ARG A 562 1.76 -6.61 12.52
N ALA A 563 2.03 -7.82 12.02
CA ALA A 563 2.56 -8.93 12.80
C ALA A 563 3.95 -8.61 13.40
N LEU A 564 4.79 -7.85 12.67
CA LEU A 564 6.05 -7.30 13.20
C LEU A 564 5.86 -6.20 14.27
N GLY A 565 4.65 -5.63 14.36
CA GLY A 565 4.36 -4.53 15.28
C GLY A 565 4.71 -3.13 14.77
N ALA A 566 5.00 -2.98 13.47
CA ALA A 566 5.12 -1.66 12.85
C ALA A 566 3.76 -0.93 12.80
N ASN A 567 3.82 0.40 12.82
CA ASN A 567 2.66 1.29 12.80
C ASN A 567 2.70 2.32 11.66
N ILE A 568 3.78 2.38 10.87
CA ILE A 568 3.91 3.28 9.72
C ILE A 568 4.51 2.57 8.50
N TRP A 569 3.99 2.90 7.32
CA TRP A 569 4.43 2.44 6.00
C TRP A 569 5.03 3.62 5.24
N ARG A 570 6.24 3.47 4.71
CA ARG A 570 6.87 4.46 3.83
C ARG A 570 6.80 4.01 2.38
N MET A 571 6.25 4.86 1.51
CA MET A 571 6.01 4.57 0.08
C MET A 571 7.29 4.73 -0.77
N SER A 572 8.39 4.08 -0.39
CA SER A 572 9.71 4.24 -1.01
C SER A 572 9.71 3.92 -2.52
N HIS A 573 10.02 4.85 -3.41
CA HIS A 573 9.87 6.30 -3.21
C HIS A 573 9.05 6.83 -4.40
N ASN A 574 7.77 6.51 -4.37
CA ASN A 574 6.81 6.76 -5.42
C ASN A 574 5.39 6.55 -4.86
N PRO A 575 4.37 7.22 -5.40
CA PRO A 575 2.98 6.90 -5.06
C PRO A 575 2.64 5.46 -5.49
N TYR A 576 1.70 4.81 -4.79
CA TYR A 576 1.30 3.40 -4.99
C TYR A 576 -0.07 3.25 -5.69
N ARG A 577 -0.55 2.00 -5.87
CA ARG A 577 -1.94 1.68 -6.27
C ARG A 577 -2.90 2.18 -5.17
N LYS A 578 -4.00 2.84 -5.53
CA LYS A 578 -4.94 3.51 -4.60
C LYS A 578 -5.51 2.58 -3.53
N SER A 579 -5.84 1.36 -3.94
CA SER A 579 -6.35 0.31 -3.06
C SER A 579 -5.41 -0.02 -1.89
N LEU A 580 -4.10 0.18 -2.02
CA LEU A 580 -3.16 0.03 -0.92
C LEU A 580 -3.44 1.07 0.18
N TYR A 581 -3.60 2.35 -0.18
CA TYR A 581 -3.95 3.41 0.77
C TYR A 581 -5.32 3.16 1.41
N ASP A 582 -6.30 2.70 0.61
CA ASP A 582 -7.62 2.31 1.13
C ASP A 582 -7.56 1.17 2.17
N MET A 583 -6.63 0.23 2.02
CA MET A 583 -6.40 -0.85 2.98
C MET A 583 -5.52 -0.42 4.17
N LEU A 584 -4.58 0.50 4.00
CA LEU A 584 -3.77 1.07 5.08
C LEU A 584 -4.61 1.95 6.02
N ASP A 585 -5.55 2.73 5.46
CA ASP A 585 -6.62 3.40 6.18
C ASP A 585 -7.43 2.42 7.03
N ALA A 586 -7.82 1.28 6.45
CA ALA A 586 -8.65 0.28 7.11
C ALA A 586 -7.90 -0.50 8.20
N ALA A 587 -6.62 -0.80 7.99
CA ALA A 587 -5.77 -1.52 8.92
C ALA A 587 -5.15 -0.64 10.04
N GLY A 588 -5.40 0.68 10.02
CA GLY A 588 -4.86 1.60 11.02
C GLY A 588 -3.34 1.81 10.89
N VAL A 589 -2.82 1.83 9.67
CA VAL A 589 -1.39 2.08 9.39
C VAL A 589 -1.21 3.54 9.03
N LEU A 590 -0.21 4.20 9.61
CA LEU A 590 0.19 5.56 9.21
C LEU A 590 0.96 5.48 7.89
N VAL A 591 0.92 6.53 7.07
CA VAL A 591 1.62 6.58 5.78
C VAL A 591 2.47 7.84 5.64
N TRP A 592 3.72 7.62 5.22
CA TRP A 592 4.62 8.62 4.66
C TRP A 592 4.60 8.41 3.14
N ASP A 593 3.88 9.27 2.44
CA ASP A 593 3.70 9.15 0.99
C ASP A 593 4.75 9.99 0.26
N GLU A 594 5.32 9.46 -0.82
CA GLU A 594 6.60 9.92 -1.35
C GLU A 594 6.58 10.09 -2.87
N ASN A 595 6.90 11.29 -3.32
CA ASN A 595 7.09 11.62 -4.73
C ASN A 595 8.36 10.94 -5.28
N ARG A 596 8.38 10.64 -6.60
CA ARG A 596 9.53 10.03 -7.27
C ARG A 596 10.53 11.06 -7.79
N ASP A 597 10.12 11.86 -8.75
CA ASP A 597 11.06 12.70 -9.50
C ASP A 597 11.15 14.10 -8.89
N TYR A 598 12.37 14.53 -8.54
CA TYR A 598 12.64 15.86 -7.99
C TYR A 598 13.27 16.79 -9.04
N GLY A 599 12.83 18.05 -9.02
CA GLY A 599 13.18 19.14 -9.96
C GLY A 599 11.98 20.08 -10.19
N LEU A 600 12.21 21.31 -10.64
CA LEU A 600 11.13 22.28 -10.87
C LEU A 600 10.12 21.81 -11.94
N GLU A 601 10.58 20.98 -12.87
CA GLU A 601 9.81 20.39 -13.95
C GLU A 601 8.88 19.25 -13.50
N TYR A 602 9.11 18.66 -12.32
CA TYR A 602 8.31 17.57 -11.74
C TYR A 602 7.38 18.04 -10.60
N VAL A 603 7.34 19.36 -10.32
CA VAL A 603 6.45 19.99 -9.31
C VAL A 603 4.96 19.65 -9.55
N GLN A 604 4.57 19.33 -10.78
CA GLN A 604 3.22 18.89 -11.12
C GLN A 604 2.90 17.49 -10.57
N GLU A 605 3.87 16.57 -10.50
CA GLU A 605 3.65 15.21 -9.99
C GLU A 605 3.29 15.23 -8.51
N MET A 606 3.90 16.15 -7.74
CA MET A 606 3.53 16.44 -6.36
C MET A 606 2.08 16.95 -6.23
N HIS A 607 1.67 17.88 -7.10
CA HIS A 607 0.28 18.33 -7.14
C HIS A 607 -0.66 17.15 -7.40
N ASP A 608 -0.34 16.29 -8.36
CA ASP A 608 -1.21 15.19 -8.77
C ASP A 608 -1.34 14.12 -7.69
N ILE A 609 -0.26 13.77 -7.00
CA ILE A 609 -0.27 12.85 -5.83
C ILE A 609 -1.14 13.42 -4.70
N VAL A 610 -0.86 14.65 -4.26
CA VAL A 610 -1.63 15.28 -3.17
C VAL A 610 -3.11 15.42 -3.56
N LYS A 611 -3.42 15.77 -4.81
CA LYS A 611 -4.80 15.90 -5.30
C LYS A 611 -5.53 14.55 -5.32
N ARG A 612 -4.83 13.46 -5.64
CA ARG A 612 -5.33 12.07 -5.64
C ARG A 612 -5.63 11.58 -4.23
N ASP A 613 -4.70 11.76 -3.30
CA ASP A 613 -4.62 10.94 -2.07
C ASP A 613 -4.96 11.67 -0.75
N ARG A 614 -5.13 13.00 -0.77
CA ARG A 614 -5.39 13.84 0.43
C ARG A 614 -6.59 13.47 1.31
N ASN A 615 -7.50 12.60 0.86
CA ASN A 615 -8.64 12.13 1.65
C ASN A 615 -8.27 11.02 2.67
N HIS A 616 -7.14 10.32 2.47
CA HIS A 616 -6.72 9.16 3.26
C HIS A 616 -6.23 9.57 4.67
N PRO A 617 -6.93 9.22 5.77
CA PRO A 617 -6.48 9.52 7.14
C PRO A 617 -5.14 8.89 7.50
N SER A 618 -4.76 7.76 6.89
CA SER A 618 -3.46 7.10 7.09
C SER A 618 -2.28 8.01 6.75
N ILE A 619 -2.34 8.76 5.64
CA ILE A 619 -1.27 9.66 5.22
C ILE A 619 -1.14 10.78 6.24
N ILE A 620 0.07 10.99 6.77
CA ILE A 620 0.39 12.01 7.77
C ILE A 620 1.53 12.94 7.38
N VAL A 621 2.25 12.62 6.31
CA VAL A 621 3.37 13.40 5.76
C VAL A 621 3.36 13.25 4.25
N TRP A 622 3.63 14.36 3.55
CA TRP A 622 3.99 14.36 2.13
C TRP A 622 5.51 14.53 1.98
N SER A 623 6.18 13.60 1.31
CA SER A 623 7.64 13.63 1.12
C SER A 623 8.00 13.87 -0.33
N HIS A 624 8.80 14.91 -0.63
CA HIS A 624 9.00 15.35 -2.02
C HIS A 624 10.27 14.83 -2.73
N CYS A 625 11.25 14.28 -2.01
CA CYS A 625 12.50 13.72 -2.57
C CYS A 625 13.19 12.72 -1.62
N ASN A 626 14.11 11.92 -2.18
CA ASN A 626 14.93 10.97 -1.43
C ASN A 626 16.45 11.26 -1.55
N GLU A 627 17.15 11.32 -0.42
CA GLU A 627 18.61 11.43 -0.31
C GLU A 627 19.28 12.44 -1.28
N VAL A 628 20.13 11.96 -2.18
CA VAL A 628 20.93 12.75 -3.14
C VAL A 628 20.07 13.48 -4.17
N GLU A 629 18.79 13.13 -4.30
CA GLU A 629 17.86 13.87 -5.14
C GLU A 629 17.53 15.22 -4.50
N CYS A 630 17.51 15.32 -3.17
CA CYS A 630 17.24 16.55 -2.44
C CYS A 630 18.41 17.56 -2.49
N ASP A 631 19.66 17.09 -2.51
CA ASP A 631 20.89 17.90 -2.45
C ASP A 631 21.25 18.60 -3.79
N GLN A 632 20.25 19.21 -4.44
CA GLN A 632 20.43 20.00 -5.67
C GLN A 632 21.06 21.38 -5.42
N ASN A 633 21.22 21.78 -4.15
CA ASN A 633 21.56 23.14 -3.72
C ASN A 633 20.57 24.23 -4.21
N ASP A 634 19.36 23.84 -4.64
CA ASP A 634 18.29 24.76 -5.04
C ASP A 634 17.11 24.77 -4.06
N ASN A 635 17.03 25.86 -3.28
CA ASN A 635 15.91 26.10 -2.38
C ASN A 635 14.60 26.41 -3.14
N ARG A 636 14.64 26.81 -4.42
CA ARG A 636 13.42 27.17 -5.18
C ARG A 636 12.55 25.95 -5.44
N THR A 637 13.16 24.82 -5.74
CA THR A 637 12.47 23.54 -5.92
C THR A 637 11.70 23.17 -4.65
N GLY A 638 12.36 23.02 -3.50
CA GLY A 638 11.69 22.72 -2.23
C GLY A 638 10.56 23.70 -1.87
N ILE A 639 10.75 25.01 -2.11
CA ILE A 639 9.70 26.03 -1.94
C ILE A 639 8.50 25.81 -2.89
N ALA A 640 8.74 25.42 -4.15
CA ALA A 640 7.69 25.15 -5.13
C ALA A 640 6.85 23.91 -4.78
N TYR A 641 7.49 22.83 -4.31
CA TYR A 641 6.78 21.64 -3.79
C TYR A 641 5.95 22.00 -2.54
N SER A 642 6.53 22.77 -1.61
CA SER A 642 5.84 23.28 -0.41
C SER A 642 4.63 24.15 -0.76
N ALA A 643 4.72 24.97 -1.82
CA ALA A 643 3.61 25.79 -2.30
C ALA A 643 2.47 24.95 -2.91
N GLN A 644 2.77 23.94 -3.74
CA GLN A 644 1.74 23.06 -4.31
C GLN A 644 1.05 22.21 -3.25
N ALA A 645 1.84 21.56 -2.37
CA ALA A 645 1.33 20.69 -1.32
C ALA A 645 0.31 21.44 -0.45
N ARG A 646 0.70 22.58 0.12
CA ARG A 646 -0.12 23.39 1.03
C ARG A 646 -1.34 24.04 0.34
N ALA A 647 -1.30 24.23 -0.98
CA ALA A 647 -2.45 24.75 -1.74
C ALA A 647 -3.56 23.72 -1.91
N LEU A 648 -3.22 22.43 -2.00
CA LEU A 648 -4.17 21.32 -2.11
C LEU A 648 -4.55 20.71 -0.76
N ASP A 649 -3.59 20.67 0.17
CA ASP A 649 -3.71 20.08 1.50
C ASP A 649 -2.83 20.84 2.53
N PRO A 650 -3.40 21.81 3.26
CA PRO A 650 -2.72 22.47 4.37
C PRO A 650 -2.80 21.69 5.69
N SER A 651 -3.40 20.49 5.73
CA SER A 651 -3.63 19.70 6.95
C SER A 651 -2.55 18.64 7.21
N ARG A 652 -1.45 18.63 6.43
CA ARG A 652 -0.32 17.71 6.58
C ARG A 652 1.02 18.43 6.38
N PRO A 653 2.06 18.11 7.16
CA PRO A 653 3.41 18.62 6.94
C PRO A 653 4.05 18.09 5.65
N LEU A 654 4.92 18.92 5.07
CA LEU A 654 5.89 18.52 4.06
C LEU A 654 7.19 18.03 4.72
N ALA A 655 7.78 16.98 4.16
CA ALA A 655 9.08 16.44 4.55
C ALA A 655 9.91 16.01 3.34
N ALA A 656 11.09 15.45 3.61
CA ALA A 656 11.93 14.72 2.66
C ALA A 656 12.83 13.75 3.41
N ASN A 657 13.35 12.71 2.75
CA ASN A 657 14.42 11.87 3.29
C ASN A 657 15.80 12.49 2.98
N GLY A 658 16.02 13.75 3.38
CA GLY A 658 17.22 14.51 3.04
C GLY A 658 17.10 16.00 3.30
N PHE A 659 18.19 16.75 3.09
CA PHE A 659 18.22 18.20 3.29
C PHE A 659 17.63 18.94 2.08
N THR A 660 16.69 19.85 2.35
CA THR A 660 16.01 20.69 1.36
C THR A 660 15.31 21.84 2.08
N ALA A 661 15.03 22.95 1.39
CA ALA A 661 14.31 24.08 1.98
C ALA A 661 12.80 23.81 2.15
N ALA A 662 12.18 24.56 3.07
CA ALA A 662 10.74 24.69 3.28
C ALA A 662 9.97 23.42 3.72
N LEU A 663 10.66 22.52 4.43
CA LEU A 663 10.06 21.41 5.17
C LEU A 663 9.34 21.88 6.44
N ASP A 664 8.35 21.11 6.89
CA ASP A 664 7.77 21.18 8.23
C ASP A 664 8.35 20.11 9.17
N VAL A 665 8.84 19.00 8.62
CA VAL A 665 9.47 17.87 9.34
C VAL A 665 10.77 17.48 8.64
N GLN A 666 11.90 17.49 9.37
CA GLN A 666 13.19 17.08 8.82
C GLN A 666 13.36 15.56 8.95
N GLY A 667 13.32 14.86 7.81
CA GLY A 667 13.72 13.45 7.72
C GLY A 667 15.22 13.31 7.50
N PHE A 668 15.85 12.38 8.20
CA PHE A 668 17.25 12.02 7.98
C PHE A 668 17.38 10.57 7.51
N SER A 669 18.15 10.38 6.43
CA SER A 669 18.62 9.07 6.00
C SER A 669 19.89 8.64 6.75
N HIS A 670 19.96 7.37 7.15
CA HIS A 670 21.13 6.67 7.73
C HIS A 670 21.94 7.41 8.82
N SER A 671 21.32 8.38 9.48
CA SER A 671 22.01 9.34 10.34
C SER A 671 22.17 8.86 11.77
N LYS A 672 23.29 9.24 12.39
CA LYS A 672 23.67 8.82 13.75
C LYS A 672 23.27 9.88 14.78
N ASN A 673 23.22 9.50 16.06
CA ASN A 673 22.79 10.36 17.17
C ASN A 673 23.39 11.76 17.14
N ASN A 674 24.68 11.89 16.82
CA ASN A 674 25.35 13.19 16.78
C ASN A 674 24.68 14.17 15.81
N THR A 675 24.17 13.69 14.66
CA THR A 675 23.42 14.51 13.69
C THR A 675 22.13 15.05 14.32
N PHE A 676 21.33 14.18 14.96
CA PHE A 676 20.08 14.57 15.62
C PHE A 676 20.32 15.46 16.86
N ILE A 677 21.37 15.19 17.64
CA ILE A 677 21.78 16.00 18.79
C ILE A 677 22.20 17.41 18.35
N GLN A 678 22.98 17.52 17.27
CA GLN A 678 23.40 18.80 16.71
C GLN A 678 22.20 19.56 16.11
N TRP A 679 21.38 18.90 15.30
CA TRP A 679 20.18 19.50 14.72
C TRP A 679 19.22 20.01 15.79
N HIS A 680 18.88 19.21 16.80
CA HIS A 680 17.96 19.64 17.87
C HIS A 680 18.56 20.75 18.76
N ALA A 681 19.89 20.88 18.84
CA ALA A 681 20.53 21.99 19.54
C ALA A 681 20.49 23.32 18.75
N GLU A 682 20.43 23.26 17.42
CA GLU A 682 20.36 24.44 16.52
C GLU A 682 18.91 24.82 16.16
N TYR A 683 18.06 23.80 15.97
CA TYR A 683 16.66 23.89 15.53
C TYR A 683 15.69 23.20 16.54
N PRO A 684 15.68 23.59 17.84
CA PRO A 684 14.95 22.88 18.91
C PRO A 684 13.41 22.86 18.77
N THR A 685 12.86 23.63 17.82
CA THR A 685 11.42 23.68 17.53
C THR A 685 11.01 22.76 16.38
N GLU A 686 11.95 22.30 15.56
CA GLU A 686 11.67 21.55 14.33
C GLU A 686 11.60 20.04 14.62
N PRO A 687 10.49 19.37 14.26
CA PRO A 687 10.33 17.93 14.46
C PRO A 687 11.27 17.14 13.53
N THR A 688 11.88 16.08 14.07
CA THR A 688 12.83 15.23 13.34
C THR A 688 12.40 13.77 13.31
N VAL A 689 12.83 13.04 12.28
CA VAL A 689 12.57 11.60 12.13
C VAL A 689 13.74 10.88 11.47
N LEU A 690 14.00 9.64 11.85
CA LEU A 690 14.85 8.72 11.10
C LEU A 690 14.00 8.11 9.98
N SER A 691 13.89 8.85 8.86
CA SER A 691 13.03 8.53 7.72
C SER A 691 13.53 7.33 6.91
N GLU A 692 14.84 7.07 6.93
CA GLU A 692 15.43 5.84 6.40
C GLU A 692 16.60 5.38 7.27
N CYS A 693 16.74 4.06 7.47
CA CYS A 693 17.84 3.50 8.26
C CYS A 693 18.31 2.14 7.78
N CYS A 694 19.47 1.77 8.33
CA CYS A 694 19.90 0.40 8.56
C CYS A 694 20.41 -0.37 7.33
N SER A 695 19.64 -0.48 6.24
CA SER A 695 19.99 -1.19 4.99
C SER A 695 20.75 -2.49 5.20
N CYS A 696 20.22 -3.32 6.10
CA CYS A 696 20.92 -4.49 6.61
C CYS A 696 20.69 -5.70 5.71
N THR A 697 21.78 -6.26 5.20
CA THR A 697 21.76 -7.44 4.31
C THR A 697 21.54 -8.71 5.11
N SER A 698 20.37 -9.34 4.96
CA SER A 698 20.03 -10.63 5.55
C SER A 698 19.45 -11.60 4.53
N GLN A 699 19.55 -12.90 4.81
CA GLN A 699 19.07 -13.98 3.96
C GLN A 699 18.27 -15.00 4.77
N ARG A 700 17.45 -15.81 4.09
CA ARG A 700 16.81 -16.98 4.72
C ARG A 700 17.81 -18.13 4.95
N ASN A 701 18.99 -18.06 4.32
CA ASN A 701 20.18 -18.85 4.62
C ASN A 701 21.07 -18.14 5.68
N PRO A 702 21.23 -18.69 6.91
CA PRO A 702 22.07 -18.07 7.94
C PRO A 702 23.56 -18.00 7.59
N ALA A 703 24.05 -18.80 6.63
CA ALA A 703 25.45 -18.77 6.20
C ALA A 703 25.77 -17.62 5.23
N GLU A 704 24.75 -16.95 4.68
CA GLU A 704 24.86 -15.77 3.82
C GLU A 704 24.40 -14.48 4.53
N ASP A 705 23.95 -14.60 5.79
CA ASP A 705 23.45 -13.51 6.62
C ASP A 705 24.59 -12.68 7.27
N ARG A 706 24.32 -11.42 7.60
CA ARG A 706 25.26 -10.53 8.32
C ARG A 706 24.71 -10.12 9.68
N LEU A 707 25.27 -10.76 10.72
CA LEU A 707 25.10 -10.47 12.15
C LEU A 707 24.12 -9.32 12.49
N ILE A 708 22.88 -9.72 12.78
CA ILE A 708 21.74 -8.93 13.28
C ILE A 708 22.20 -7.79 14.21
N SER A 709 23.10 -8.09 15.15
CA SER A 709 23.65 -7.20 16.19
C SER A 709 24.20 -5.86 15.67
N SER A 710 24.64 -5.78 14.41
CA SER A 710 25.06 -4.53 13.78
C SER A 710 23.89 -3.58 13.50
N CYS A 711 22.77 -4.13 13.02
CA CYS A 711 21.53 -3.44 12.68
C CYS A 711 20.82 -2.90 13.93
N ILE A 712 20.83 -3.68 15.02
CA ILE A 712 20.22 -3.32 16.32
C ILE A 712 20.70 -1.94 16.77
N ARG A 713 22.01 -1.72 16.74
CA ARG A 713 22.64 -0.46 17.16
C ARG A 713 22.24 0.69 16.26
N ASP A 714 22.32 0.50 14.94
CA ASP A 714 22.17 1.61 13.99
C ASP A 714 20.69 2.03 13.81
N GLN A 715 19.72 1.16 14.14
CA GLN A 715 18.33 1.56 14.35
C GLN A 715 18.10 2.24 15.70
N ASN A 716 18.49 1.58 16.80
CA ASN A 716 18.03 1.95 18.14
C ASN A 716 18.80 3.13 18.74
N SER A 717 19.97 3.48 18.20
CA SER A 717 20.71 4.63 18.71
C SER A 717 19.94 5.96 18.46
N PRO A 718 19.49 6.30 17.23
CA PRO A 718 18.83 7.59 17.00
C PRO A 718 17.32 7.54 17.27
N GLY A 719 16.65 6.43 16.93
CA GLY A 719 15.19 6.30 17.04
C GLY A 719 14.63 6.26 18.46
N LEU A 720 15.49 6.18 19.49
CA LEU A 720 15.12 6.22 20.91
C LEU A 720 15.46 7.56 21.59
N LEU A 721 15.92 8.58 20.83
CA LEU A 721 16.11 9.93 21.36
C LEU A 721 14.74 10.63 21.55
N PRO A 722 14.48 11.32 22.68
CA PRO A 722 13.13 11.75 23.06
C PRO A 722 12.50 12.85 22.17
N TYR A 723 13.29 13.48 21.30
CA TYR A 723 12.86 14.49 20.31
C TYR A 723 12.87 13.95 18.86
N VAL A 724 13.26 12.69 18.66
CA VAL A 724 13.20 12.01 17.36
C VAL A 724 11.92 11.20 17.33
N THR A 725 11.10 11.38 16.29
CA THR A 725 9.76 10.78 16.19
C THR A 725 9.76 9.24 16.12
N GLY A 726 10.92 8.63 15.86
CA GLY A 726 11.13 7.19 15.81
C GLY A 726 11.88 6.77 14.54
N SER A 727 11.84 5.46 14.25
CA SER A 727 12.41 4.84 13.05
C SER A 727 11.27 4.52 12.07
N LEU A 728 11.15 5.34 11.03
CA LEU A 728 10.00 5.33 10.11
C LEU A 728 10.23 4.41 8.90
N GLY A 729 11.47 4.32 8.42
CA GLY A 729 11.83 3.54 7.24
C GLY A 729 13.03 2.64 7.47
N VAL A 730 12.89 1.58 8.27
CA VAL A 730 13.84 0.46 8.21
C VAL A 730 13.86 -0.04 6.77
N TRP A 731 15.03 -0.02 6.14
CA TRP A 731 15.23 -0.53 4.78
C TRP A 731 15.48 -2.04 4.85
N THR A 732 14.53 -2.92 4.49
CA THR A 732 13.12 -2.72 4.02
C THR A 732 12.17 -3.73 4.71
N LEU A 733 10.85 -3.68 4.45
CA LEU A 733 9.93 -4.75 4.92
C LEU A 733 10.19 -6.07 4.20
N THR A 734 10.25 -6.02 2.88
CA THR A 734 10.34 -7.16 1.96
C THR A 734 11.51 -6.93 1.02
N ASP A 735 12.21 -8.00 0.63
CA ASP A 735 13.12 -7.89 -0.52
C ASP A 735 12.33 -7.47 -1.77
N TYR A 736 13.06 -6.96 -2.75
CA TYR A 736 12.53 -6.46 -4.01
C TYR A 736 13.54 -6.79 -5.12
N TYR A 737 13.07 -6.93 -6.36
CA TYR A 737 13.98 -7.12 -7.49
C TYR A 737 14.85 -5.86 -7.67
N GLY A 738 16.10 -6.03 -8.11
CA GLY A 738 17.05 -4.92 -8.20
C GLY A 738 17.80 -4.64 -6.91
N GLU A 739 18.65 -3.62 -6.94
CA GLU A 739 19.59 -3.24 -5.87
C GLU A 739 20.28 -4.42 -5.10
N PRO A 740 20.87 -5.41 -5.79
CA PRO A 740 21.49 -6.54 -5.11
C PRO A 740 22.76 -6.15 -4.34
N ALA A 741 22.91 -6.72 -3.13
CA ALA A 741 24.09 -6.53 -2.29
C ALA A 741 25.36 -7.24 -2.82
N GLY A 742 25.23 -8.05 -3.87
CA GLY A 742 26.31 -8.74 -4.57
C GLY A 742 26.19 -8.58 -6.08
N SER A 743 27.20 -9.06 -6.82
CA SER A 743 27.15 -9.10 -8.28
C SER A 743 26.16 -10.16 -8.78
N TYR A 744 25.81 -10.08 -10.07
CA TYR A 744 25.19 -11.19 -10.82
C TYR A 744 25.89 -12.52 -10.49
N PRO A 745 25.17 -13.62 -10.17
CA PRO A 745 23.74 -13.85 -10.42
C PRO A 745 22.77 -13.25 -9.39
N SER A 746 23.20 -12.44 -8.41
CA SER A 746 22.27 -11.74 -7.53
C SER A 746 21.37 -10.78 -8.34
N ILE A 747 20.05 -10.94 -8.24
CA ILE A 747 19.02 -10.18 -8.97
C ILE A 747 17.99 -9.46 -8.08
N SER A 748 18.00 -9.73 -6.77
CA SER A 748 17.19 -9.00 -5.79
C SER A 748 18.06 -8.39 -4.71
N SER A 749 17.47 -7.44 -3.99
CA SER A 749 17.99 -6.93 -2.74
C SER A 749 17.96 -8.04 -1.68
N SER A 750 18.59 -7.73 -0.54
CA SER A 750 18.64 -8.60 0.63
C SER A 750 18.29 -7.81 1.91
N PHE A 751 17.59 -6.69 1.79
CA PHE A 751 17.33 -5.76 2.90
C PHE A 751 16.01 -6.03 3.64
N GLY A 752 15.13 -6.83 3.03
CA GLY A 752 13.82 -7.16 3.58
C GLY A 752 13.91 -8.04 4.81
N GLN A 753 12.93 -7.89 5.71
CA GLN A 753 12.74 -8.81 6.83
C GLN A 753 12.02 -10.09 6.34
N PHE A 754 11.18 -9.95 5.32
CA PHE A 754 10.69 -11.04 4.49
C PHE A 754 11.53 -11.14 3.21
N ASP A 755 11.76 -12.36 2.71
CA ASP A 755 12.41 -12.59 1.42
C ASP A 755 11.51 -12.19 0.23
N LEU A 756 12.05 -12.30 -0.99
CA LEU A 756 11.33 -11.93 -2.22
C LEU A 756 10.08 -12.80 -2.49
N ALA A 757 9.95 -13.92 -1.77
CA ALA A 757 8.79 -14.80 -1.74
C ALA A 757 7.95 -14.65 -0.45
N MET A 758 8.04 -13.51 0.24
CA MET A 758 7.24 -13.21 1.45
C MET A 758 7.40 -14.22 2.59
N PHE A 759 8.49 -15.01 2.63
CA PHE A 759 8.82 -15.85 3.77
C PHE A 759 9.65 -15.06 4.79
N PRO A 760 9.36 -15.14 6.10
CA PRO A 760 10.10 -14.40 7.12
C PRO A 760 11.55 -14.92 7.23
N LYS A 761 12.51 -13.99 7.30
CA LYS A 761 13.90 -14.26 7.70
C LYS A 761 14.04 -14.15 9.22
N GLN A 762 15.17 -14.57 9.80
CA GLN A 762 15.39 -14.45 11.26
C GLN A 762 15.30 -13.02 11.79
N HIS A 763 15.69 -12.03 10.98
CA HIS A 763 15.49 -10.61 11.29
C HIS A 763 14.02 -10.24 11.56
N ALA A 764 13.04 -10.86 10.89
CA ALA A 764 11.62 -10.55 11.08
C ALA A 764 11.18 -10.86 12.52
N TYR A 765 11.46 -12.08 12.99
CA TYR A 765 11.20 -12.47 14.37
C TYR A 765 11.99 -11.61 15.36
N TRP A 766 13.24 -11.27 15.05
CA TRP A 766 14.03 -10.33 15.85
C TRP A 766 13.33 -8.97 16.01
N TYR A 767 12.86 -8.35 14.92
CA TYR A 767 12.14 -7.06 14.96
C TYR A 767 10.88 -7.14 15.82
N ARG A 768 10.11 -8.23 15.72
CA ARG A 768 8.90 -8.49 16.50
C ARG A 768 9.18 -8.47 18.00
N VAL A 769 10.14 -9.28 18.46
CA VAL A 769 10.49 -9.41 19.89
C VAL A 769 11.19 -8.13 20.40
N ASN A 770 12.12 -7.55 19.63
CA ASN A 770 12.83 -6.33 19.98
C ASN A 770 11.88 -5.13 20.16
N TRP A 771 11.03 -4.85 19.18
CA TRP A 771 10.11 -3.73 19.28
C TRP A 771 9.11 -3.93 20.42
N LEU A 772 8.57 -5.14 20.61
CA LEU A 772 7.67 -5.46 21.72
C LEU A 772 8.33 -5.25 23.09
N ALA A 773 9.64 -5.51 23.21
CA ALA A 773 10.45 -5.21 24.38
C ALA A 773 10.68 -3.71 24.61
N MET A 774 10.71 -2.90 23.55
CA MET A 774 10.99 -1.46 23.59
C MET A 774 9.74 -0.57 23.64
N MET A 775 8.53 -1.10 23.41
CA MET A 775 7.30 -0.31 23.57
C MET A 775 6.96 -0.12 25.05
N ASP A 776 6.50 1.07 25.42
CA ASP A 776 5.76 1.26 26.67
C ASP A 776 4.47 0.42 26.63
N THR A 777 3.99 -0.07 27.77
CA THR A 777 2.68 -0.75 27.86
C THR A 777 1.48 0.18 27.62
N THR A 778 1.70 1.50 27.67
CA THR A 778 0.73 2.56 27.43
C THR A 778 0.83 3.19 26.04
N ASP A 779 1.79 2.75 25.21
CA ASP A 779 2.02 3.24 23.84
C ASP A 779 0.79 2.99 22.95
N ALA A 780 0.11 4.06 22.52
CA ALA A 780 -1.06 4.00 21.65
C ALA A 780 -0.73 3.68 20.18
N GLY A 781 0.44 3.12 19.89
CA GLY A 781 0.79 2.41 18.66
C GLY A 781 1.00 0.91 18.86
N ARG A 782 1.02 0.41 20.12
CA ARG A 782 1.38 -0.97 20.46
C ARG A 782 0.38 -2.00 19.88
N PRO A 783 0.86 -3.06 19.20
CA PRO A 783 0.04 -4.20 18.80
C PRO A 783 -0.28 -5.13 19.99
N PRO A 784 -1.43 -5.82 19.98
CA PRO A 784 -1.76 -6.90 20.91
C PRO A 784 -1.13 -8.23 20.43
N LEU A 785 0.20 -8.32 20.41
CA LEU A 785 0.90 -9.52 19.92
C LEU A 785 0.66 -10.77 20.79
N PRO A 786 0.61 -11.97 20.19
CA PRO A 786 0.64 -13.26 20.86
C PRO A 786 1.74 -13.42 21.93
N SER A 787 1.53 -14.33 22.88
CA SER A 787 2.51 -14.62 23.94
C SER A 787 3.72 -15.42 23.45
N LEU A 788 3.66 -16.04 22.27
CA LEU A 788 4.80 -16.72 21.65
C LEU A 788 5.93 -15.70 21.33
N ASP A 789 5.55 -14.47 20.99
CA ASP A 789 6.44 -13.37 20.54
C ASP A 789 7.28 -12.72 21.64
N LEU A 790 7.35 -13.36 22.82
CA LEU A 790 8.10 -12.87 23.96
C LEU A 790 9.48 -13.54 24.09
N VAL A 791 9.74 -14.64 23.36
CA VAL A 791 11.04 -15.32 23.27
C VAL A 791 11.21 -16.01 21.91
N HIS A 792 12.36 -15.88 21.27
CA HIS A 792 12.64 -16.46 19.95
C HIS A 792 14.08 -16.96 19.82
N VAL A 793 14.28 -18.19 19.34
CA VAL A 793 15.62 -18.74 19.02
C VAL A 793 16.04 -18.24 17.63
N GLU A 794 17.19 -17.58 17.55
CA GLU A 794 17.71 -16.96 16.32
C GLU A 794 18.43 -17.98 15.40
N ASP A 795 18.92 -19.10 15.94
CA ASP A 795 19.61 -20.15 15.20
C ASP A 795 18.63 -21.16 14.54
N LEU A 796 18.89 -21.58 13.29
CA LEU A 796 18.23 -22.75 12.71
C LEU A 796 18.80 -24.07 13.28
N PRO A 797 17.99 -25.14 13.46
CA PRO A 797 18.42 -26.41 14.09
C PRO A 797 19.67 -27.07 13.50
N ASN A 798 19.89 -26.86 12.19
CA ASN A 798 21.01 -27.42 11.42
C ASN A 798 22.26 -26.51 11.41
N TYR A 799 22.16 -25.31 11.99
CA TYR A 799 23.21 -24.26 11.96
C TYR A 799 23.72 -23.86 13.37
N ILE A 800 23.13 -24.43 14.43
CA ILE A 800 23.57 -24.29 15.82
C ILE A 800 25.08 -24.58 15.94
N GLN A 801 25.82 -23.63 16.50
CA GLN A 801 27.29 -23.74 16.65
C GLN A 801 27.65 -24.69 17.78
N VAL A 802 28.57 -25.63 17.55
CA VAL A 802 28.98 -26.65 18.53
C VAL A 802 30.49 -26.65 18.73
N ASP A 803 30.94 -26.07 19.84
CA ASP A 803 32.34 -26.03 20.25
C ASP A 803 32.60 -26.95 21.45
N ASN A 804 33.59 -27.83 21.35
CA ASN A 804 34.07 -28.69 22.45
C ASN A 804 32.94 -29.41 23.25
N ARG A 805 31.96 -29.99 22.52
CA ARG A 805 30.73 -30.63 23.07
C ARG A 805 29.74 -29.69 23.76
N THR A 806 29.80 -28.40 23.47
CA THR A 806 28.86 -27.38 23.95
C THR A 806 28.21 -26.72 22.74
N ALA A 807 26.88 -26.81 22.64
CA ALA A 807 26.11 -26.01 21.69
C ALA A 807 25.92 -24.59 22.25
N THR A 808 26.10 -23.58 21.40
CA THR A 808 25.72 -22.20 21.69
C THR A 808 24.39 -21.91 21.00
N ILE A 809 23.42 -21.40 21.74
CA ILE A 809 22.07 -21.05 21.29
C ILE A 809 21.89 -19.54 21.43
N ASN A 810 21.73 -18.85 20.30
CA ASN A 810 21.36 -17.44 20.23
C ASN A 810 19.84 -17.31 20.30
N LEU A 811 19.35 -16.41 21.15
CA LEU A 811 17.93 -16.09 21.29
C LEU A 811 17.70 -14.63 21.67
N ILE A 812 16.59 -14.06 21.23
CA ILE A 812 16.07 -12.78 21.73
C ILE A 812 14.87 -13.01 22.65
N SER A 813 14.72 -12.15 23.66
CA SER A 813 13.61 -12.19 24.61
C SER A 813 13.13 -10.78 24.94
N SER A 814 11.81 -10.59 25.00
CA SER A 814 11.20 -9.39 25.59
C SER A 814 10.95 -9.55 27.10
N LEU A 815 11.28 -10.72 27.65
CA LEU A 815 11.13 -11.12 29.05
C LEU A 815 12.49 -11.17 29.76
N PRO A 816 12.56 -10.81 31.06
CA PRO A 816 13.82 -10.64 31.79
C PRO A 816 14.60 -11.94 32.08
N TYR A 817 13.95 -13.10 31.99
CA TYR A 817 14.58 -14.40 32.22
C TYR A 817 14.19 -15.42 31.16
N VAL A 818 15.11 -16.35 30.86
CA VAL A 818 14.87 -17.47 29.93
C VAL A 818 15.45 -18.79 30.43
N GLU A 819 14.92 -19.91 29.95
CA GLU A 819 15.54 -21.23 30.00
C GLU A 819 15.59 -21.78 28.57
N VAL A 820 16.67 -22.46 28.18
CA VAL A 820 16.71 -23.27 26.96
C VAL A 820 16.86 -24.73 27.36
N VAL A 821 16.01 -25.59 26.76
CA VAL A 821 16.00 -27.05 26.97
C VAL A 821 16.24 -27.73 25.62
N GLY A 822 17.37 -28.44 25.48
CA GLY A 822 17.73 -29.21 24.30
C GLY A 822 17.74 -30.71 24.61
N ASP A 823 16.81 -31.45 24.02
CA ASP A 823 16.48 -32.84 24.29
C ASP A 823 16.28 -33.14 25.79
N ASN A 824 17.35 -33.53 26.50
CA ASN A 824 17.34 -33.87 27.94
C ASN A 824 18.23 -32.94 28.80
N HIS A 825 18.75 -31.86 28.24
CA HIS A 825 19.61 -30.90 28.93
C HIS A 825 18.94 -29.53 29.04
N SER A 826 19.12 -28.84 30.16
CA SER A 826 18.63 -27.47 30.40
C SER A 826 19.80 -26.54 30.74
N SER A 827 19.71 -25.27 30.31
CA SER A 827 20.60 -24.18 30.70
C SER A 827 20.36 -23.70 32.15
N GLY A 828 19.26 -24.12 32.77
CA GLY A 828 18.63 -23.44 33.90
C GLY A 828 17.99 -22.11 33.48
N ILE A 829 17.19 -21.52 34.38
CA ILE A 829 16.67 -20.16 34.20
C ILE A 829 17.81 -19.15 34.41
N GLN A 830 18.06 -18.31 33.42
CA GLN A 830 19.10 -17.27 33.41
C GLN A 830 18.50 -15.90 33.12
N ALA A 831 19.10 -14.83 33.66
CA ALA A 831 18.71 -13.45 33.37
C ALA A 831 19.31 -13.02 32.02
N VAL A 832 18.55 -12.26 31.24
CA VAL A 832 18.93 -11.81 29.88
C VAL A 832 18.82 -10.31 29.69
N VAL A 833 19.54 -9.78 28.70
CA VAL A 833 19.34 -8.40 28.24
C VAL A 833 18.11 -8.37 27.33
N VAL A 834 17.01 -7.84 27.88
CA VAL A 834 15.72 -7.68 27.21
C VAL A 834 15.86 -6.88 25.92
N GLY A 835 15.27 -7.38 24.83
CA GLY A 835 15.30 -6.76 23.49
C GLY A 835 16.63 -6.91 22.74
N MET A 836 17.59 -7.70 23.24
CA MET A 836 18.86 -8.00 22.58
C MET A 836 18.98 -9.52 22.28
N SER A 837 19.87 -9.87 21.36
CA SER A 837 20.34 -11.24 21.17
C SER A 837 21.18 -11.68 22.38
N ASN A 838 20.89 -12.86 22.93
CA ASN A 838 21.56 -13.45 24.10
C ASN A 838 22.03 -14.86 23.76
N ALA A 839 23.28 -15.18 24.07
CA ALA A 839 23.86 -16.51 23.81
C ALA A 839 23.87 -17.36 25.09
N LEU A 840 23.09 -18.45 25.09
CA LEU A 840 23.07 -19.47 26.14
C LEU A 840 23.79 -20.74 25.64
N THR A 841 24.18 -21.63 26.57
CA THR A 841 24.94 -22.85 26.22
C THR A 841 24.31 -24.12 26.78
N LEU A 842 24.43 -25.21 26.01
CA LEU A 842 23.94 -26.55 26.35
C LEU A 842 25.00 -27.61 26.06
N PRO A 843 25.18 -28.64 26.91
CA PRO A 843 26.03 -29.77 26.59
C PRO A 843 25.37 -30.66 25.53
N VAL A 844 26.15 -31.13 24.56
CA VAL A 844 25.71 -32.12 23.55
C VAL A 844 26.36 -33.47 23.82
N SER A 845 25.55 -34.53 23.85
CA SER A 845 25.95 -35.83 24.39
C SER A 845 26.74 -36.71 23.42
N ASN A 846 26.64 -36.48 22.10
CA ASN A 846 27.36 -37.27 21.09
C ASN A 846 27.82 -36.43 19.89
N LYS A 847 28.88 -36.91 19.24
CA LYS A 847 29.26 -36.55 17.86
C LYS A 847 28.15 -37.06 16.92
N PRO A 848 27.69 -36.30 15.90
CA PRO A 848 26.62 -36.74 15.02
C PRO A 848 26.90 -38.12 14.41
N GLY A 849 25.93 -39.02 14.53
CA GLY A 849 26.06 -40.42 14.15
C GLY A 849 25.76 -40.66 12.67
N GLY A 850 26.46 -41.61 12.07
CA GLY A 850 26.30 -41.99 10.68
C GLY A 850 27.08 -41.12 9.68
N CYS A 851 27.41 -41.74 8.56
CA CYS A 851 27.56 -41.04 7.30
C CYS A 851 26.36 -41.39 6.46
N ASP A 852 25.42 -40.47 6.32
CA ASP A 852 24.57 -40.45 5.16
C ASP A 852 25.00 -39.28 4.28
N PHE A 853 25.10 -39.54 2.98
CA PHE A 853 25.77 -38.71 2.00
C PHE A 853 24.92 -38.69 0.72
N PRO A 854 23.78 -37.96 0.71
CA PRO A 854 22.95 -37.80 -0.48
C PRO A 854 23.77 -37.31 -1.68
N ILE A 855 23.73 -38.07 -2.78
CA ILE A 855 24.62 -37.89 -3.93
C ILE A 855 24.25 -36.62 -4.69
N LEU A 856 25.08 -35.59 -4.52
CA LEU A 856 25.09 -34.37 -5.31
C LEU A 856 25.88 -34.61 -6.60
N ALA A 857 25.20 -35.12 -7.63
CA ALA A 857 25.77 -35.19 -8.97
C ALA A 857 25.92 -33.79 -9.57
N THR A 858 27.02 -33.53 -10.28
CA THR A 858 27.30 -32.32 -11.09
C THR A 858 27.51 -30.97 -10.36
N THR A 859 27.12 -30.80 -9.10
CA THR A 859 27.42 -29.57 -8.34
C THR A 859 28.89 -29.54 -7.90
N GLN A 860 29.66 -28.52 -8.30
CA GLN A 860 31.01 -28.30 -7.77
C GLN A 860 30.97 -27.37 -6.56
N CYS A 861 31.64 -27.75 -5.46
CA CYS A 861 31.83 -26.89 -4.31
C CYS A 861 33.28 -26.40 -4.22
N HIS A 862 33.44 -25.09 -4.08
CA HIS A 862 34.71 -24.44 -3.84
C HIS A 862 35.11 -24.56 -2.35
N GLY A 863 36.27 -24.06 -1.95
CA GLY A 863 36.76 -24.19 -0.56
C GLY A 863 37.23 -25.59 -0.11
N LEU A 864 36.81 -26.66 -0.80
CA LEU A 864 37.30 -28.02 -0.58
C LEU A 864 38.83 -28.11 -0.73
N LYS A 865 39.45 -28.99 0.04
CA LYS A 865 40.89 -29.31 -0.06
C LYS A 865 41.08 -30.61 -0.82
N GLN A 866 42.04 -30.63 -1.74
CA GLN A 866 42.37 -31.84 -2.49
C GLN A 866 42.98 -32.89 -1.55
N ASP A 867 42.44 -34.11 -1.59
CA ASP A 867 42.96 -35.28 -0.90
C ASP A 867 43.60 -36.22 -1.94
N THR A 868 44.91 -36.41 -1.82
CA THR A 868 45.71 -37.24 -2.74
C THR A 868 45.67 -38.73 -2.41
N ILE A 869 45.04 -39.13 -1.29
CA ILE A 869 44.99 -40.52 -0.83
C ILE A 869 43.88 -41.31 -1.55
N SER A 870 42.75 -40.67 -1.84
CA SER A 870 41.51 -41.34 -2.25
C SER A 870 41.34 -41.36 -3.78
N GLN A 871 41.36 -42.56 -4.37
CA GLN A 871 41.36 -42.75 -5.84
C GLN A 871 40.02 -43.17 -6.45
N SER A 872 38.93 -43.22 -5.69
CA SER A 872 37.56 -43.45 -6.18
C SER A 872 36.55 -42.63 -5.39
N ALA A 873 35.33 -42.45 -5.92
CA ALA A 873 34.24 -41.76 -5.22
C ALA A 873 33.95 -42.37 -3.83
N SER A 874 33.74 -43.68 -3.76
CA SER A 874 33.50 -44.40 -2.49
C SER A 874 34.70 -44.41 -1.54
N ALA A 875 35.93 -44.26 -2.03
CA ALA A 875 37.09 -44.01 -1.17
C ALA A 875 37.11 -42.58 -0.61
N CYS A 876 36.72 -41.59 -1.43
CA CYS A 876 36.64 -40.19 -1.04
C CYS A 876 35.55 -39.96 0.02
N GLU A 877 34.39 -40.61 -0.17
CA GLU A 877 33.31 -40.73 0.81
C GLU A 877 33.82 -41.30 2.14
N ALA A 878 34.44 -42.48 2.12
CA ALA A 878 34.97 -43.14 3.32
C ALA A 878 36.07 -42.32 4.04
N ALA A 879 36.89 -41.59 3.29
CA ALA A 879 37.88 -40.67 3.86
C ALA A 879 37.23 -39.44 4.50
N CYS A 880 36.16 -38.91 3.92
CA CYS A 880 35.35 -37.84 4.54
C CYS A 880 34.62 -38.33 5.78
N CYS A 881 34.15 -39.59 5.79
CA CYS A 881 33.53 -40.21 6.95
C CYS A 881 34.42 -40.24 8.19
N ALA A 882 35.68 -40.67 8.01
CA ALA A 882 36.65 -40.78 9.10
C ALA A 882 36.96 -39.41 9.73
N GLU A 883 36.92 -38.35 8.94
CA GLU A 883 37.23 -36.99 9.39
C GLU A 883 36.02 -36.29 10.04
N ALA A 884 36.16 -35.90 11.32
CA ALA A 884 35.09 -35.25 12.09
C ALA A 884 34.66 -33.89 11.52
N SER A 885 35.58 -33.17 10.86
CA SER A 885 35.39 -31.87 10.22
C SER A 885 34.88 -31.94 8.78
N CYS A 886 34.83 -33.14 8.17
CA CYS A 886 34.43 -33.25 6.76
C CYS A 886 32.93 -33.50 6.64
N SER A 887 32.20 -32.46 6.23
CA SER A 887 30.76 -32.51 5.94
C SER A 887 30.44 -32.53 4.44
N ILE A 888 31.43 -32.51 3.56
CA ILE A 888 31.25 -32.70 2.10
C ILE A 888 32.49 -33.31 1.44
N TRP A 889 32.27 -34.16 0.44
CA TRP A 889 33.30 -34.69 -0.46
C TRP A 889 32.87 -34.63 -1.93
N GLN A 890 33.87 -34.59 -2.82
CA GLN A 890 33.69 -34.63 -4.27
C GLN A 890 34.82 -35.44 -4.94
N TYR A 891 34.49 -36.18 -5.98
CA TYR A 891 35.41 -36.99 -6.77
C TYR A 891 35.11 -36.88 -8.27
N GLN A 892 36.16 -36.90 -9.09
CA GLN A 892 36.07 -37.09 -10.53
C GLN A 892 37.29 -37.89 -11.02
N ASP A 893 37.06 -38.82 -11.95
CA ASP A 893 38.12 -39.59 -12.62
C ASP A 893 39.19 -38.65 -13.20
N GLY A 894 40.46 -38.90 -12.85
CA GLY A 894 41.60 -38.08 -13.25
C GLY A 894 41.79 -36.75 -12.50
N SER A 895 40.77 -36.20 -11.85
CA SER A 895 40.88 -34.95 -11.04
C SER A 895 41.04 -35.21 -9.54
N GLY A 896 40.73 -36.43 -9.09
CA GLY A 896 40.99 -36.90 -7.73
C GLY A 896 39.89 -36.58 -6.73
N CYS A 897 40.18 -36.83 -5.46
CA CYS A 897 39.27 -36.57 -4.33
C CYS A 897 39.46 -35.18 -3.74
N TRP A 898 38.36 -34.57 -3.29
CA TRP A 898 38.31 -33.27 -2.65
C TRP A 898 37.36 -33.35 -1.44
N ARG A 899 37.76 -32.79 -0.30
CA ARG A 899 37.08 -32.95 0.99
C ARG A 899 37.07 -31.65 1.79
N GLY A 900 36.02 -31.40 2.58
CA GLY A 900 35.92 -30.17 3.37
C GLY A 900 34.65 -30.01 4.18
N VAL A 901 34.44 -28.79 4.68
CA VAL A 901 33.20 -28.34 5.33
C VAL A 901 32.24 -27.85 4.25
N TYR A 902 30.94 -28.11 4.40
CA TYR A 902 29.91 -27.58 3.52
C TYR A 902 29.75 -26.07 3.75
N GLU A 903 30.06 -25.29 2.72
CA GLU A 903 29.99 -23.83 2.70
C GLU A 903 29.03 -23.44 1.56
N PRO A 904 27.76 -23.08 1.84
CA PRO A 904 26.73 -22.89 0.80
C PRO A 904 27.16 -21.93 -0.32
N ALA A 905 27.72 -20.78 0.06
CA ALA A 905 28.24 -19.76 -0.84
C ALA A 905 29.37 -20.26 -1.78
N SER A 906 30.05 -21.37 -1.44
CA SER A 906 31.09 -21.97 -2.26
C SER A 906 30.55 -23.02 -3.25
N CYS A 907 29.35 -23.56 -3.00
CA CYS A 907 28.70 -24.59 -3.81
C CYS A 907 27.92 -24.05 -5.02
N TYR A 908 27.86 -22.73 -5.21
CA TYR A 908 27.19 -22.13 -6.37
C TYR A 908 28.10 -22.06 -7.61
N ASN A 909 27.49 -22.44 -8.73
CA ASN A 909 28.15 -22.77 -10.00
C ASN A 909 28.95 -21.60 -10.60
N SER A 910 30.28 -21.62 -10.46
CA SER A 910 31.15 -20.64 -11.12
C SER A 910 31.30 -20.92 -12.61
N SER A 911 31.29 -19.86 -13.42
CA SER A 911 31.24 -19.88 -14.89
C SER A 911 32.43 -20.54 -15.62
N ARG A 912 33.35 -21.16 -14.87
CA ARG A 912 34.51 -21.93 -15.36
C ARG A 912 34.24 -23.43 -15.50
N ALA A 913 33.20 -23.97 -14.85
CA ALA A 913 32.94 -25.42 -14.74
C ALA A 913 32.33 -26.08 -16.01
N LYS A 914 32.70 -25.66 -17.23
CA LYS A 914 32.00 -26.03 -18.48
C LYS A 914 32.23 -27.44 -19.04
N ASN A 915 32.94 -28.34 -18.34
CA ASN A 915 33.28 -29.68 -18.89
C ASN A 915 33.62 -30.77 -17.83
N LEU A 916 33.21 -30.63 -16.56
CA LEU A 916 33.60 -31.57 -15.48
C LEU A 916 32.39 -32.24 -14.83
N THR A 917 32.35 -33.58 -14.85
CA THR A 917 31.32 -34.40 -14.20
C THR A 917 31.80 -34.87 -12.83
N TRP A 918 31.51 -34.09 -11.79
CA TRP A 918 31.78 -34.46 -10.39
C TRP A 918 30.69 -35.36 -9.82
N VAL A 919 31.10 -36.35 -9.02
CA VAL A 919 30.24 -37.12 -8.12
C VAL A 919 30.67 -36.80 -6.70
N GLY A 920 29.75 -36.32 -5.86
CA GLY A 920 30.02 -35.96 -4.49
C GLY A 920 28.78 -36.00 -3.63
N ALA A 921 28.91 -35.62 -2.36
CA ALA A 921 27.79 -35.51 -1.44
C ALA A 921 28.14 -34.62 -0.24
N ALA A 922 27.15 -33.88 0.26
CA ALA A 922 27.19 -33.24 1.57
C ALA A 922 26.49 -34.13 2.61
N ARG A 923 26.92 -34.09 3.86
CA ARG A 923 26.16 -34.71 4.96
C ARG A 923 24.89 -33.88 5.16
N THR A 924 23.74 -34.54 5.16
CA THR A 924 22.64 -34.10 6.04
C THR A 924 23.14 -34.31 7.47
N ALA A 925 23.73 -33.28 8.06
CA ALA A 925 24.14 -33.33 9.46
C ALA A 925 22.87 -33.55 10.32
N PRO A 926 22.80 -34.59 11.16
CA PRO A 926 21.73 -34.71 12.13
C PRO A 926 21.64 -33.42 12.95
N PRO A 927 20.44 -32.87 13.17
CA PRO A 927 20.24 -31.62 13.89
C PRO A 927 20.80 -31.75 15.31
N VAL A 928 21.37 -30.66 15.83
CA VAL A 928 22.15 -30.67 17.09
C VAL A 928 21.31 -31.12 18.29
N PHE A 929 20.01 -30.86 18.23
CA PHE A 929 18.98 -31.40 19.11
C PHE A 929 17.82 -31.92 18.24
N GLN A 930 17.14 -32.97 18.67
CA GLN A 930 15.89 -33.42 18.04
C GLN A 930 14.73 -32.47 18.41
N ARG A 931 14.75 -31.93 19.64
CA ARG A 931 13.86 -30.86 20.07
C ARG A 931 14.62 -29.84 20.93
N LEU A 932 14.50 -28.57 20.55
CA LEU A 932 14.99 -27.43 21.31
C LEU A 932 13.79 -26.57 21.74
N VAL A 933 13.73 -26.16 23.01
CA VAL A 933 12.67 -25.28 23.53
C VAL A 933 13.30 -24.12 24.28
N ALA A 934 13.10 -22.89 23.80
CA ALA A 934 13.37 -21.68 24.57
C ALA A 934 12.10 -21.26 25.31
N ARG A 935 12.25 -20.88 26.58
CA ARG A 935 11.19 -20.48 27.50
C ARG A 935 11.44 -19.08 28.03
N GLY A 936 10.42 -18.24 28.05
CA GLY A 936 10.49 -16.88 28.60
C GLY A 936 9.70 -16.74 29.91
N TYR A 937 10.29 -16.10 30.92
CA TYR A 937 9.70 -15.93 32.24
C TYR A 937 9.68 -14.46 32.70
N ASP A 938 8.64 -14.07 33.44
CA ASP A 938 8.51 -12.72 34.00
C ASP A 938 9.34 -12.50 35.28
N GLN A 939 9.21 -11.30 35.87
CA GLN A 939 9.91 -10.92 37.11
C GLN A 939 9.51 -11.76 38.35
N GLN A 940 8.48 -12.60 38.24
CA GLN A 940 8.03 -13.53 39.27
C GLN A 940 8.41 -14.99 38.91
N HIS A 941 9.29 -15.16 37.91
CA HIS A 941 9.70 -16.43 37.32
C HIS A 941 8.51 -17.31 36.87
N GLN A 942 7.38 -16.70 36.49
CA GLN A 942 6.27 -17.43 35.89
C GLN A 942 6.50 -17.58 34.39
N LEU A 943 6.28 -18.79 33.86
CA LEU A 943 6.41 -19.08 32.43
C LEU A 943 5.35 -18.29 31.64
N ARG A 944 5.78 -17.51 30.64
CA ARG A 944 4.90 -16.66 29.83
C ARG A 944 4.90 -17.02 28.35
N ALA A 945 5.96 -17.69 27.87
CA ALA A 945 6.19 -17.99 26.46
C ALA A 945 7.07 -19.23 26.30
N GLU A 946 6.85 -19.98 25.23
CA GLU A 946 7.75 -21.03 24.74
C GLU A 946 7.86 -20.93 23.21
N HIS A 947 9.07 -20.97 22.65
CA HIS A 947 9.30 -21.24 21.23
C HIS A 947 10.03 -22.60 21.14
N THR A 948 9.41 -23.55 20.43
CA THR A 948 9.99 -24.87 20.12
C THR A 948 10.55 -24.87 18.70
N LEU A 949 11.79 -25.31 18.54
CA LEU A 949 12.32 -25.78 17.26
C LEU A 949 12.41 -27.31 17.26
N VAL A 950 12.07 -27.93 16.13
CA VAL A 950 12.23 -29.38 15.89
C VAL A 950 13.37 -29.58 14.91
N GLY A 951 14.25 -30.53 15.21
CA GLY A 951 15.33 -30.91 14.30
C GLY A 951 14.80 -31.80 13.17
N PRO A 952 14.90 -31.39 11.89
CA PRO A 952 14.34 -32.16 10.78
C PRO A 952 15.16 -33.43 10.48
N MET A 953 14.46 -34.48 10.04
CA MET A 953 15.03 -35.71 9.51
C MET A 953 15.07 -35.69 7.96
N ALA A 954 15.13 -36.86 7.32
CA ALA A 954 15.16 -36.96 5.86
C ALA A 954 13.82 -36.52 5.23
N PRO A 955 13.84 -35.79 4.10
CA PRO A 955 12.62 -35.31 3.45
C PRO A 955 11.82 -36.47 2.87
N SER A 956 10.51 -36.48 3.13
CA SER A 956 9.59 -37.56 2.75
C SER A 956 8.31 -37.08 2.07
N GLN A 957 7.91 -35.82 2.28
CA GLN A 957 6.62 -35.30 1.80
C GLN A 957 6.65 -33.80 1.45
N LEU A 958 5.62 -33.38 0.70
CA LEU A 958 5.31 -31.98 0.41
C LEU A 958 4.04 -31.59 1.19
N SER A 959 4.12 -30.50 1.96
CA SER A 959 2.93 -29.83 2.50
C SER A 959 2.62 -28.61 1.63
N LEU A 960 1.41 -28.56 1.06
CA LEU A 960 0.91 -27.42 0.28
C LEU A 960 -0.09 -26.65 1.15
N VAL A 961 0.15 -25.35 1.31
CA VAL A 961 -0.58 -24.47 2.24
C VAL A 961 -1.07 -23.23 1.51
N VAL A 962 -2.27 -22.76 1.87
CA VAL A 962 -2.82 -21.47 1.43
C VAL A 962 -2.53 -20.42 2.51
N ASP A 963 -1.64 -19.48 2.23
CA ASP A 963 -1.32 -18.36 3.13
C ASP A 963 -2.35 -17.23 3.01
N ALA A 964 -2.87 -17.03 1.81
CA ALA A 964 -4.01 -16.17 1.54
C ALA A 964 -4.88 -16.77 0.43
N PRO A 965 -6.22 -16.77 0.55
CA PRO A 965 -7.00 -16.27 1.68
C PRO A 965 -7.08 -17.30 2.83
N ALA A 966 -6.59 -16.94 4.01
CA ALA A 966 -6.67 -17.78 5.21
C ALA A 966 -7.06 -16.99 6.46
N ALA A 967 -7.91 -17.59 7.30
CA ALA A 967 -8.34 -16.99 8.56
C ALA A 967 -7.17 -16.90 9.55
N SER A 968 -6.27 -17.90 9.53
CA SER A 968 -5.04 -17.93 10.33
C SER A 968 -4.14 -16.72 10.08
N THR A 969 -4.09 -16.16 8.87
CA THR A 969 -3.30 -14.97 8.52
C THR A 969 -4.09 -13.66 8.58
N GLY A 970 -5.40 -13.70 8.81
CA GLY A 970 -6.29 -12.53 8.74
C GLY A 970 -6.48 -12.00 7.30
N THR A 971 -6.27 -12.85 6.29
CA THR A 971 -6.32 -12.45 4.87
C THR A 971 -7.63 -12.85 4.17
N GLY A 972 -8.57 -13.47 4.89
CA GLY A 972 -9.91 -13.83 4.43
C GLY A 972 -10.16 -15.33 4.52
N THR A 973 -11.22 -15.82 3.88
CA THR A 973 -11.51 -17.27 3.80
C THR A 973 -11.87 -17.75 2.39
N HIS A 974 -12.10 -16.81 1.47
CA HIS A 974 -12.46 -17.05 0.08
C HIS A 974 -11.75 -16.00 -0.78
N LEU A 975 -11.43 -16.33 -2.02
CA LEU A 975 -11.11 -15.33 -3.03
C LEU A 975 -12.41 -14.66 -3.51
N TYR A 976 -12.31 -13.39 -3.83
CA TYR A 976 -13.38 -12.58 -4.38
C TYR A 976 -13.37 -12.73 -5.91
N LEU A 977 -14.52 -13.01 -6.49
CA LEU A 977 -14.66 -13.26 -7.93
C LEU A 977 -14.71 -11.94 -8.72
N ASP A 978 -13.56 -11.25 -8.85
CA ASP A 978 -13.40 -9.96 -9.55
C ASP A 978 -12.42 -10.00 -10.75
N GLY A 979 -11.94 -11.18 -11.13
CA GLY A 979 -10.92 -11.34 -12.19
C GLY A 979 -9.51 -10.83 -11.83
N GLU A 980 -9.26 -10.33 -10.62
CA GLU A 980 -7.97 -9.80 -10.17
C GLU A 980 -7.43 -10.47 -8.89
N ASP A 981 -8.30 -10.91 -7.98
CA ASP A 981 -7.95 -11.47 -6.68
C ASP A 981 -7.06 -12.72 -6.81
N THR A 982 -6.07 -12.83 -5.92
CA THR A 982 -4.95 -13.74 -6.06
C THR A 982 -4.63 -14.42 -4.74
N ALA A 983 -4.73 -15.75 -4.72
CA ALA A 983 -4.25 -16.58 -3.63
C ALA A 983 -2.72 -16.65 -3.63
N MET A 984 -2.16 -16.69 -2.42
CA MET A 984 -0.76 -16.96 -2.17
C MET A 984 -0.65 -18.33 -1.51
N LEU A 985 0.06 -19.24 -2.16
CA LEU A 985 0.28 -20.60 -1.68
C LEU A 985 1.77 -20.85 -1.47
N HIS A 986 2.12 -21.71 -0.53
CA HIS A 986 3.48 -22.22 -0.40
C HIS A 986 3.53 -23.74 -0.34
N VAL A 987 4.68 -24.30 -0.73
CA VAL A 987 5.03 -25.69 -0.47
C VAL A 987 6.23 -25.75 0.45
N ALA A 988 6.08 -26.51 1.53
CA ALA A 988 7.14 -26.88 2.45
C ALA A 988 7.57 -28.33 2.20
N LEU A 989 8.88 -28.52 2.02
CA LEU A 989 9.52 -29.83 1.98
C LEU A 989 9.72 -30.33 3.42
N GLN A 990 9.02 -31.41 3.80
CA GLN A 990 8.96 -31.88 5.18
C GLN A 990 9.46 -33.33 5.33
N ASP A 991 9.91 -33.66 6.54
CA ASP A 991 10.10 -35.05 6.97
C ASP A 991 8.75 -35.73 7.32
N GLU A 992 8.80 -37.00 7.74
CA GLU A 992 7.60 -37.80 8.09
C GLU A 992 6.83 -37.22 9.30
N GLN A 993 7.49 -36.38 10.10
CA GLN A 993 6.95 -35.79 11.33
C GLN A 993 6.44 -34.35 11.10
N GLY A 994 6.69 -33.77 9.93
CA GLY A 994 6.21 -32.46 9.49
C GLY A 994 7.21 -31.32 9.68
N ALA A 995 8.46 -31.58 10.07
CA ALA A 995 9.46 -30.53 10.26
C ALA A 995 10.08 -30.08 8.92
N LEU A 996 10.33 -28.77 8.74
CA LEU A 996 10.88 -28.21 7.50
C LEU A 996 12.33 -28.65 7.23
N VAL A 997 12.54 -29.34 6.11
CA VAL A 997 13.86 -29.83 5.69
C VAL A 997 14.61 -28.72 4.94
N THR A 998 15.29 -27.87 5.71
CA THR A 998 16.04 -26.72 5.20
C THR A 998 17.28 -27.05 4.37
N LEU A 999 17.90 -28.22 4.56
CA LEU A 999 19.14 -28.64 3.86
C LEU A 999 18.89 -29.43 2.56
N SER A 1000 17.63 -29.61 2.14
CA SER A 1000 17.27 -30.28 0.89
C SER A 1000 16.45 -29.38 -0.01
N SER A 1001 16.46 -29.67 -1.32
CA SER A 1001 15.64 -28.96 -2.30
C SER A 1001 14.90 -29.93 -3.20
N ALA A 1002 13.71 -29.52 -3.65
CA ALA A 1002 12.84 -30.24 -4.55
C ALA A 1002 12.35 -29.28 -5.64
N ASN A 1003 12.32 -29.70 -6.91
CA ASN A 1003 11.68 -28.94 -7.97
C ASN A 1003 10.17 -29.24 -7.98
N VAL A 1004 9.39 -28.31 -7.42
CA VAL A 1004 7.95 -28.46 -7.21
C VAL A 1004 7.21 -27.88 -8.41
N SER A 1005 6.39 -28.70 -9.06
CA SER A 1005 5.47 -28.30 -10.12
C SER A 1005 4.09 -28.01 -9.55
N PHE A 1006 3.43 -26.96 -10.04
CA PHE A 1006 2.13 -26.47 -9.63
C PHE A 1006 1.13 -26.52 -10.80
N ALA A 1007 -0.08 -27.00 -10.55
CA ALA A 1007 -1.15 -27.00 -11.53
C ALA A 1007 -2.49 -26.63 -10.88
N VAL A 1008 -3.28 -25.77 -11.54
CA VAL A 1008 -4.71 -25.65 -11.24
C VAL A 1008 -5.41 -26.80 -11.95
N VAL A 1009 -6.04 -27.70 -11.19
CA VAL A 1009 -6.66 -28.92 -11.73
C VAL A 1009 -8.18 -28.79 -11.93
N SER A 1010 -8.83 -27.85 -11.21
CA SER A 1010 -10.23 -27.48 -11.43
C SER A 1010 -10.56 -26.12 -10.78
N GLY A 1011 -11.73 -25.56 -11.11
CA GLY A 1011 -12.21 -24.27 -10.62
C GLY A 1011 -11.70 -23.06 -11.45
N PRO A 1012 -12.21 -21.85 -11.15
CA PRO A 1012 -11.95 -20.65 -11.93
C PRO A 1012 -10.63 -19.98 -11.51
N GLY A 1013 -9.49 -20.63 -11.79
CA GLY A 1013 -8.18 -20.13 -11.41
C GLY A 1013 -7.09 -20.35 -12.46
N ARG A 1014 -6.11 -19.44 -12.50
CA ARG A 1014 -4.87 -19.56 -13.29
C ARG A 1014 -3.63 -19.36 -12.42
N LEU A 1015 -2.59 -20.17 -12.62
CA LEU A 1015 -1.28 -19.95 -12.02
C LEU A 1015 -0.64 -18.72 -12.71
N ILE A 1016 -0.43 -17.63 -11.96
CA ILE A 1016 0.16 -16.39 -12.51
C ILE A 1016 1.64 -16.23 -12.20
N GLY A 1017 2.24 -17.10 -11.38
CA GLY A 1017 3.68 -17.14 -11.18
C GLY A 1017 4.14 -17.95 -9.97
N VAL A 1018 5.46 -18.16 -9.88
CA VAL A 1018 6.15 -18.96 -8.86
C VAL A 1018 7.49 -18.32 -8.46
N GLY A 1019 8.02 -18.71 -7.30
CA GLY A 1019 9.38 -18.32 -6.88
C GLY A 1019 9.69 -18.73 -5.43
N ASN A 1020 10.94 -18.62 -5.00
CA ASN A 1020 11.44 -19.25 -3.77
C ASN A 1020 12.14 -18.31 -2.78
N GLY A 1021 12.40 -17.05 -3.16
CA GLY A 1021 13.06 -16.06 -2.30
C GLY A 1021 14.59 -16.09 -2.33
N ASP A 1022 15.21 -16.98 -3.11
CA ASP A 1022 16.66 -16.98 -3.35
C ASP A 1022 17.04 -15.79 -4.24
N HIS A 1023 17.90 -14.91 -3.70
CA HIS A 1023 18.35 -13.70 -4.37
C HIS A 1023 19.20 -13.93 -5.62
N MET A 1024 19.74 -15.16 -5.80
CA MET A 1024 20.49 -15.60 -6.98
C MET A 1024 19.63 -16.42 -7.96
N SER A 1025 18.33 -16.58 -7.70
CA SER A 1025 17.46 -17.46 -8.48
C SER A 1025 17.11 -16.87 -9.85
N LEU A 1026 17.91 -17.20 -10.87
CA LEU A 1026 17.66 -16.87 -12.28
C LEU A 1026 16.51 -17.69 -12.90
N HIS A 1027 15.61 -18.20 -12.08
CA HIS A 1027 14.47 -19.02 -12.48
C HIS A 1027 13.38 -18.17 -13.14
N ASN A 1028 12.67 -18.72 -14.14
CA ASN A 1028 11.59 -17.99 -14.82
C ASN A 1028 10.38 -17.83 -13.87
N PRO A 1029 10.04 -16.60 -13.40
CA PRO A 1029 8.96 -16.40 -12.45
C PRO A 1029 7.56 -16.82 -12.97
N LYS A 1030 7.43 -17.10 -14.27
CA LYS A 1030 6.19 -17.56 -14.93
C LYS A 1030 6.20 -19.04 -15.34
N ALA A 1031 7.17 -19.82 -14.87
CA ALA A 1031 7.16 -21.26 -15.05
C ALA A 1031 6.03 -21.94 -14.24
N GLN A 1032 5.71 -23.18 -14.61
CA GLN A 1032 4.79 -24.04 -13.85
C GLN A 1032 5.48 -24.80 -12.71
N ASN A 1033 6.79 -24.63 -12.51
CA ASN A 1033 7.55 -25.26 -11.44
C ASN A 1033 8.63 -24.34 -10.89
N ALA A 1034 9.08 -24.56 -9.66
CA ALA A 1034 10.23 -23.87 -9.07
C ALA A 1034 10.91 -24.73 -7.99
N THR A 1035 12.21 -24.55 -7.81
CA THR A 1035 13.01 -25.29 -6.80
C THR A 1035 12.87 -24.65 -5.42
N THR A 1036 12.62 -25.46 -4.39
CA THR A 1036 12.60 -24.97 -3.00
C THR A 1036 13.96 -24.42 -2.56
N TYR A 1037 13.93 -23.25 -1.92
CA TYR A 1037 15.06 -22.64 -1.22
C TYR A 1037 14.80 -22.75 0.27
N PHE A 1038 15.73 -23.31 1.03
CA PHE A 1038 15.56 -23.61 2.47
C PHE A 1038 14.22 -24.29 2.75
N GLY A 1039 13.93 -25.37 2.01
CA GLY A 1039 12.70 -26.15 2.10
C GLY A 1039 11.41 -25.50 1.56
N LEU A 1040 11.39 -24.19 1.24
CA LEU A 1040 10.18 -23.45 0.86
C LEU A 1040 10.17 -22.98 -0.60
N VAL A 1041 8.97 -22.95 -1.21
CA VAL A 1041 8.68 -22.33 -2.52
C VAL A 1041 7.24 -21.80 -2.55
N ARG A 1042 6.97 -20.74 -3.30
CA ARG A 1042 5.69 -20.04 -3.40
C ARG A 1042 5.09 -20.13 -4.80
N ALA A 1043 3.76 -20.18 -4.86
CA ALA A 1043 2.95 -20.02 -6.07
C ALA A 1043 1.85 -18.97 -5.86
N TYR A 1044 1.43 -18.32 -6.96
CA TYR A 1044 0.36 -17.34 -6.99
C TYR A 1044 -0.73 -17.78 -7.96
N VAL A 1045 -1.98 -17.87 -7.49
CA VAL A 1045 -3.12 -18.34 -8.30
C VAL A 1045 -4.22 -17.27 -8.30
N GLN A 1046 -4.52 -16.72 -9.47
CA GLN A 1046 -5.50 -15.65 -9.66
C GLN A 1046 -6.85 -16.21 -10.10
N VAL A 1047 -7.95 -15.59 -9.65
CA VAL A 1047 -9.30 -15.93 -10.13
C VAL A 1047 -9.47 -15.62 -11.62
N THR A 1048 -10.23 -16.45 -12.34
CA THR A 1048 -10.55 -16.26 -13.77
C THR A 1048 -12.03 -15.97 -14.02
N LEU A 1049 -12.78 -15.59 -12.98
CA LEU A 1049 -14.16 -15.12 -13.10
C LEU A 1049 -14.30 -13.73 -12.48
N ASP A 1050 -14.88 -12.80 -13.25
CA ASP A 1050 -15.40 -11.53 -12.75
C ASP A 1050 -16.93 -11.59 -12.64
N CYS A 1051 -17.38 -11.72 -11.41
CA CYS A 1051 -18.77 -11.83 -10.99
C CYS A 1051 -19.26 -10.61 -10.21
N VAL A 1052 -18.44 -9.56 -10.09
CA VAL A 1052 -18.67 -8.47 -9.12
C VAL A 1052 -18.27 -7.07 -9.61
N SER A 1053 -17.50 -6.92 -10.69
CA SER A 1053 -17.15 -5.59 -11.22
C SER A 1053 -18.41 -4.78 -11.52
N ALA A 1054 -18.36 -3.51 -11.13
CA ALA A 1054 -19.35 -2.52 -11.55
C ALA A 1054 -19.44 -2.52 -13.08
N HIS A 1055 -20.67 -2.58 -13.59
CA HIS A 1055 -20.95 -2.60 -15.03
C HIS A 1055 -20.27 -3.74 -15.81
N ARG A 1056 -20.02 -4.93 -15.22
CA ARG A 1056 -19.48 -6.08 -15.99
C ARG A 1056 -20.28 -6.45 -17.24
N GLY A 1057 -21.60 -6.22 -17.24
CA GLY A 1057 -22.44 -6.34 -18.44
C GLY A 1057 -22.12 -5.34 -19.56
N LEU A 1058 -21.53 -4.19 -19.24
CA LEU A 1058 -20.95 -3.26 -20.22
C LEU A 1058 -19.53 -3.65 -20.61
N VAL A 1059 -18.70 -4.19 -19.70
CA VAL A 1059 -17.43 -4.87 -20.08
C VAL A 1059 -17.72 -5.97 -21.12
N ALA A 1060 -18.82 -6.71 -20.89
CA ALA A 1060 -19.38 -7.74 -21.76
C ALA A 1060 -20.02 -7.23 -23.08
N ASN A 1061 -20.10 -5.93 -23.29
CA ASN A 1061 -20.47 -5.30 -24.57
C ASN A 1061 -19.31 -4.53 -25.23
N VAL A 1062 -18.41 -3.94 -24.43
CA VAL A 1062 -17.37 -3.02 -24.89
C VAL A 1062 -16.12 -3.74 -25.39
N THR A 1063 -15.49 -4.65 -24.63
CA THR A 1063 -14.24 -5.32 -25.07
C THR A 1063 -14.54 -6.32 -26.18
N LEU A 1064 -13.91 -6.22 -27.36
CA LEU A 1064 -14.20 -7.15 -28.47
C LEU A 1064 -13.32 -8.41 -28.46
N ASP A 1065 -12.10 -8.34 -27.92
CA ASP A 1065 -11.15 -9.46 -27.82
C ASP A 1065 -11.50 -10.54 -26.77
N ARG A 1066 -12.73 -10.55 -26.22
CA ARG A 1066 -13.10 -11.42 -25.10
C ARG A 1066 -13.09 -12.94 -25.37
N GLY A 1067 -12.95 -13.37 -26.61
CA GLY A 1067 -12.74 -14.77 -26.97
C GLY A 1067 -11.30 -15.28 -26.78
N PHE A 1068 -10.39 -14.44 -26.28
CA PHE A 1068 -8.94 -14.71 -26.20
C PHE A 1068 -8.34 -14.47 -24.80
N VAL A 1069 -9.16 -14.31 -23.77
CA VAL A 1069 -8.75 -14.11 -22.37
C VAL A 1069 -9.10 -15.28 -21.49
N ASP A 1070 -8.33 -15.49 -20.43
CA ASP A 1070 -8.66 -16.47 -19.39
C ASP A 1070 -9.84 -15.99 -18.51
N VAL A 1071 -10.03 -14.67 -18.36
CA VAL A 1071 -11.07 -14.09 -17.49
C VAL A 1071 -12.42 -14.04 -18.18
N ASP A 1072 -13.39 -14.78 -17.66
CA ASP A 1072 -14.80 -14.70 -18.08
C ASP A 1072 -15.60 -13.73 -17.18
N VAL A 1073 -16.49 -12.96 -17.81
CA VAL A 1073 -17.41 -11.97 -17.22
C VAL A 1073 -18.88 -12.44 -17.29
N GLY A 1074 -19.10 -13.70 -17.70
CA GLY A 1074 -20.37 -14.30 -18.07
C GLY A 1074 -21.21 -14.86 -16.92
N ASP A 1075 -21.49 -16.17 -16.96
CA ASP A 1075 -22.34 -16.81 -15.95
C ASP A 1075 -21.54 -17.19 -14.71
N CYS A 1076 -22.02 -16.72 -13.57
CA CYS A 1076 -21.44 -16.93 -12.25
C CYS A 1076 -22.14 -18.04 -11.46
N SER A 1077 -23.11 -18.73 -12.07
CA SER A 1077 -23.85 -19.79 -11.40
C SER A 1077 -22.98 -21.03 -11.19
N GLY A 1078 -22.79 -21.44 -9.93
CA GLY A 1078 -22.10 -22.68 -9.58
C GLY A 1078 -20.57 -22.66 -9.67
N ALA A 1079 -19.92 -21.49 -9.55
CA ALA A 1079 -18.47 -21.41 -9.40
C ALA A 1079 -17.99 -22.32 -8.25
N GLN A 1080 -17.03 -23.21 -8.54
CA GLN A 1080 -16.46 -24.16 -7.59
C GLN A 1080 -15.14 -23.64 -7.02
N ASP A 1081 -14.70 -24.19 -5.87
CA ASP A 1081 -13.38 -23.95 -5.32
C ASP A 1081 -12.28 -24.18 -6.37
N ILE A 1082 -11.25 -23.34 -6.35
CA ILE A 1082 -10.05 -23.56 -7.17
C ILE A 1082 -9.22 -24.65 -6.51
N VAL A 1083 -8.99 -25.76 -7.21
CA VAL A 1083 -8.18 -26.86 -6.70
C VAL A 1083 -6.80 -26.78 -7.32
N VAL A 1084 -5.77 -26.72 -6.48
CA VAL A 1084 -4.36 -26.63 -6.87
C VAL A 1084 -3.63 -27.89 -6.43
N GLU A 1085 -2.95 -28.56 -7.35
CA GLU A 1085 -1.99 -29.63 -7.06
C GLU A 1085 -0.56 -29.07 -7.02
N ALA A 1086 0.25 -29.58 -6.08
CA ALA A 1086 1.70 -29.50 -6.12
C ALA A 1086 2.32 -30.91 -6.15
N SER A 1087 3.37 -31.10 -6.95
CA SER A 1087 4.08 -32.37 -7.09
C SER A 1087 5.57 -32.18 -7.32
N ALA A 1088 6.40 -33.13 -6.87
CA ALA A 1088 7.84 -33.15 -7.15
C ALA A 1088 8.34 -34.60 -7.32
N PRO A 1089 9.34 -34.86 -8.19
CA PRO A 1089 9.89 -36.21 -8.37
C PRO A 1089 10.42 -36.80 -7.06
N GLY A 1090 9.95 -38.00 -6.71
CA GLY A 1090 10.31 -38.71 -5.47
C GLY A 1090 9.37 -38.50 -4.29
N TYR A 1091 8.42 -37.57 -4.38
CA TYR A 1091 7.47 -37.23 -3.32
C TYR A 1091 6.01 -37.50 -3.75
N PRO A 1092 5.08 -37.77 -2.82
CA PRO A 1092 3.64 -37.75 -3.12
C PRO A 1092 3.21 -36.38 -3.64
N SER A 1093 2.23 -36.34 -4.56
CA SER A 1093 1.53 -35.08 -4.86
C SER A 1093 0.54 -34.73 -3.74
N THR A 1094 0.24 -33.44 -3.63
CA THR A 1094 -0.64 -32.88 -2.60
C THR A 1094 -1.53 -31.81 -3.19
N THR A 1095 -2.76 -31.67 -2.69
CA THR A 1095 -3.80 -30.81 -3.27
C THR A 1095 -4.50 -29.98 -2.21
N VAL A 1096 -4.75 -28.70 -2.51
CA VAL A 1096 -5.58 -27.82 -1.68
C VAL A 1096 -6.77 -27.26 -2.46
N HIS A 1097 -7.83 -26.97 -1.73
CA HIS A 1097 -9.00 -26.24 -2.21
C HIS A 1097 -8.93 -24.79 -1.74
N ILE A 1098 -9.15 -23.85 -2.66
CA ILE A 1098 -9.23 -22.42 -2.38
C ILE A 1098 -10.69 -22.00 -2.61
N PRO A 1099 -11.46 -21.71 -1.55
CA PRO A 1099 -12.85 -21.28 -1.70
C PRO A 1099 -12.96 -19.96 -2.47
N VAL A 1100 -14.05 -19.80 -3.22
CA VAL A 1100 -14.34 -18.59 -4.02
C VAL A 1100 -15.73 -18.05 -3.71
N SER A 1101 -15.91 -16.72 -3.78
CA SER A 1101 -17.19 -16.07 -3.47
C SER A 1101 -17.37 -14.75 -4.22
N SER A 1102 -18.63 -14.45 -4.56
CA SER A 1102 -19.05 -13.13 -5.07
C SER A 1102 -19.62 -12.22 -3.97
N ASP A 1103 -19.62 -12.65 -2.70
CA ASP A 1103 -20.04 -11.79 -1.59
C ASP A 1103 -18.93 -10.76 -1.26
N ALA A 1104 -19.31 -9.48 -1.27
CA ALA A 1104 -18.44 -8.35 -1.01
C ALA A 1104 -17.71 -8.43 0.34
N VAL A 1105 -18.21 -9.18 1.34
CA VAL A 1105 -17.49 -9.38 2.62
C VAL A 1105 -16.13 -10.05 2.46
N HIS A 1106 -15.90 -10.77 1.36
CA HIS A 1106 -14.62 -11.42 1.07
C HIS A 1106 -13.65 -10.55 0.26
N ALA A 1107 -14.10 -9.46 -0.35
CA ALA A 1107 -13.24 -8.54 -1.10
C ALA A 1107 -12.06 -8.06 -0.24
N PRO A 1108 -10.82 -7.92 -0.79
CA PRO A 1108 -9.64 -7.59 0.00
C PRO A 1108 -9.82 -6.36 0.91
N ILE A 1109 -10.49 -5.32 0.41
CA ILE A 1109 -10.81 -4.09 1.16
C ILE A 1109 -11.82 -4.29 2.31
N GLN A 1110 -12.76 -5.25 2.23
CA GLN A 1110 -13.63 -5.55 3.37
C GLN A 1110 -12.92 -6.43 4.41
N VAL A 1111 -12.02 -7.31 3.98
CA VAL A 1111 -11.17 -8.07 4.90
C VAL A 1111 -10.18 -7.15 5.63
N ALA A 1112 -9.59 -6.16 4.94
CA ALA A 1112 -8.73 -5.14 5.54
C ALA A 1112 -9.40 -4.29 6.64
N ARG A 1113 -10.75 -4.27 6.69
CA ARG A 1113 -11.56 -3.60 7.72
C ARG A 1113 -11.93 -4.49 8.90
N GLN A 1114 -11.62 -5.79 8.85
CA GLN A 1114 -11.77 -6.71 9.97
C GLN A 1114 -10.63 -6.49 10.98
N PRO A 1115 -10.82 -6.85 12.27
CA PRO A 1115 -9.72 -6.81 13.23
C PRO A 1115 -8.52 -7.62 12.75
N LEU A 1116 -7.35 -7.00 12.73
CA LEU A 1116 -6.09 -7.64 12.35
C LEU A 1116 -5.81 -8.83 13.28
N ASN A 1117 -5.39 -9.96 12.72
CA ASN A 1117 -5.12 -11.18 13.50
C ASN A 1117 -3.69 -11.20 14.08
N TYR A 1118 -2.77 -10.37 13.54
CA TYR A 1118 -1.36 -10.25 13.95
C TYR A 1118 -0.49 -11.52 13.79
N THR A 1119 -1.07 -12.60 13.28
CA THR A 1119 -0.56 -13.98 13.27
C THR A 1119 0.13 -14.40 11.96
N TYR A 1120 0.42 -13.49 11.02
CA TYR A 1120 1.00 -13.86 9.71
C TYR A 1120 2.36 -14.58 9.82
N MET A 1121 3.13 -14.33 10.88
CA MET A 1121 4.40 -15.03 11.15
C MET A 1121 4.26 -16.24 12.07
N ASP A 1122 3.04 -16.62 12.45
CA ASP A 1122 2.75 -17.72 13.40
C ASP A 1122 2.48 -19.05 12.66
N HIS A 1123 2.85 -19.10 11.38
CA HIS A 1123 2.96 -20.34 10.63
C HIS A 1123 4.26 -21.01 11.04
N ASP A 1124 4.17 -22.02 11.91
CA ASP A 1124 5.31 -22.87 12.30
C ASP A 1124 5.97 -23.48 11.04
N TYR A 1125 7.29 -23.28 10.91
CA TYR A 1125 8.14 -23.76 9.81
C TYR A 1125 9.24 -24.70 10.35
#